data_AF-A0A957IR61-F1
#
_entry.id   AF-A0A957IR61-F1
#
_cell.length_a   1.000
_cell.length_b   1.000
_cell.length_c   1.000
_cell.angle_alpha   90.00
_cell.angle_beta   90.00
_cell.angle_gamma   90.00
#
_symmetry.space_group_name_H-M   'P 1'
#
loop_
_entity.id
_entity.type
_entity.pdbx_description
1 polymer ?
#
loop_
_entity_poly.entity_id
_entity_poly.type
_entity_poly.pdbx_seq_one_letter_code
_entity_poly.pdbx_strand_id
1 'polypeptide(L)'
;MSKIGFHINPGSSSKAVGSWLQTLHQAGVPFFVQITDDEAALAQAQAFVTAEPQVGHTIIFRRDQLGRQGGFAEPDYDLTPEAAAAAHWQKHRAALPADFDKENIWLELVDRPRGERPFADWLGHFSVHLAQLALADGYKTLAGGFGAGAPDPATWGSDGWLRYFELCQQHPDQLGVALQEFSLKTRDIWFMRGDHIGRFTKLLQTCDDHRIKRPLLYITQLGWTHNRLPSSSEQAMADVEAVADFYDQYPEIVGAALWMLGRGSGGIGRQLGKLVEPLTEWATRPRPAADVFEAEDAVAVPGERRAAPEAAPTRFPMEEPERRALRVLRPLNGRFISDVTIDDDTPIPFGQTFTKTWRVENNGTQPWGNGFTLHFVGGTGGAAQSIPLPPTQPGQQVELSVNLTAPNRSGTFYWDFRFANASGTFFGDIIYARIVAVKPATGGTPDAKFIRDVTIPDDTPIEPGTTFTKTWRVLNNGSVAWGPGFSLRFVGGTAMTNETRVELTAVVPPNSETDLSVTLQAPPTPGSYYGDWRLHDPSGNSFGHLVFLRITVPTPTMPSLAPAMSQRDPLWADKRLGHAGSTKTIGEWGCLLTCLAMTATALGRTTDPRRLNDAMVSNGGFLDLYLTKWKALTDVYSDIIYDGLMTSQPDIIGYIDASLSAGNPVSIHVDFTSATPYTDNDQHWVLIVAKDGDDYRINDPWLLPGQQASLQQRYGIAGQSLWQVIRSAIFYHSTRRTTPVTNPTGDAPARLQTGMNVNPDAPNSNPMSNDDLKGLDWVRFVGKIDARPNPADRNIATAFAQYDPIIRAYQQQGTKSLIILNQETIWGIAPWTGNGNWAGYADQLADAARQMARRYSQYGAGVAYQIWNEGDKRNNPASVFVEPENYARILQKVVPAIRAESPQSPIIFNGMATGPEETVAYLQRTQAALGGNLLVDAVGIHPYTRWATKAPFDWGSKYGTLADAFAIYKQAFPNLPLWITEIGVADDNEIGPQWYREIGDYMADVYRHVQERHRAQVPVVIWFGWSDWMRNAGVVRRDGSRKDHIYPAFRLVRNREL
;
A
#
# COMPACT_ATOMS: atom_id res chain seq x y z
N MET A 1 8.79 -9.93 -29.74
CA MET A 1 10.07 -10.62 -29.52
C MET A 1 11.03 -9.64 -28.90
N SER A 2 11.24 -9.84 -27.60
CA SER A 2 12.10 -9.03 -26.74
C SER A 2 13.51 -9.06 -27.29
N LYS A 3 14.00 -7.89 -27.69
CA LYS A 3 15.36 -7.72 -28.18
C LYS A 3 16.29 -7.62 -26.97
N ILE A 4 16.95 -8.71 -26.59
CA ILE A 4 18.05 -8.68 -25.60
C ILE A 4 19.36 -8.45 -26.34
N GLY A 5 20.07 -7.37 -26.02
CA GLY A 5 21.36 -7.04 -26.58
C GLY A 5 22.35 -6.57 -25.52
N PHE A 6 23.20 -5.60 -25.86
CA PHE A 6 24.35 -5.21 -25.04
C PHE A 6 24.41 -3.71 -24.76
N HIS A 7 24.95 -3.36 -23.58
CA HIS A 7 25.38 -2.00 -23.26
C HIS A 7 26.90 -1.85 -23.48
N ILE A 8 27.31 -1.00 -24.42
CA ILE A 8 28.68 -0.78 -24.88
C ILE A 8 29.27 0.49 -24.25
N ASN A 9 30.53 0.41 -23.81
CA ASN A 9 31.34 1.51 -23.28
C ASN A 9 32.74 1.54 -23.93
N PRO A 10 33.50 2.66 -23.86
CA PRO A 10 34.86 2.70 -24.41
C PRO A 10 35.77 1.67 -23.74
N GLY A 11 36.38 0.80 -24.54
CA GLY A 11 37.33 -0.21 -24.08
C GLY A 11 36.72 -1.52 -23.53
N SER A 12 35.40 -1.68 -23.51
CA SER A 12 34.75 -3.00 -23.40
C SER A 12 34.73 -3.65 -24.78
N SER A 13 35.37 -4.81 -24.98
CA SER A 13 35.32 -5.73 -26.14
C SER A 13 34.61 -5.26 -27.44
N SER A 14 34.94 -4.08 -27.97
CA SER A 14 34.21 -3.43 -29.06
C SER A 14 34.26 -4.25 -30.35
N LYS A 15 35.30 -5.07 -30.52
CA LYS A 15 35.40 -6.03 -31.63
C LYS A 15 34.38 -7.17 -31.55
N ALA A 16 34.16 -7.76 -30.38
CA ALA A 16 33.27 -8.92 -30.23
C ALA A 16 31.79 -8.52 -30.31
N VAL A 17 31.44 -7.38 -29.70
CA VAL A 17 30.07 -6.83 -29.82
C VAL A 17 29.86 -6.19 -31.19
N GLY A 18 30.89 -5.60 -31.80
CA GLY A 18 30.84 -5.15 -33.19
C GLY A 18 30.59 -6.31 -34.18
N SER A 19 31.23 -7.46 -33.99
CA SER A 19 30.92 -8.66 -34.79
C SER A 19 29.51 -9.20 -34.53
N TRP A 20 28.98 -9.06 -33.31
CA TRP A 20 27.59 -9.41 -33.01
C TRP A 20 26.60 -8.52 -33.76
N LEU A 21 26.78 -7.19 -33.71
CA LEU A 21 25.95 -6.23 -34.46
C LEU A 21 25.97 -6.53 -35.95
N GLN A 22 27.16 -6.75 -36.52
CA GLN A 22 27.33 -7.09 -37.93
C GLN A 22 26.63 -8.42 -38.28
N THR A 23 26.74 -9.44 -37.43
CA THR A 23 26.14 -10.76 -37.66
C THR A 23 24.61 -10.66 -37.67
N LEU A 24 24.02 -9.97 -36.70
CA LEU A 24 22.57 -9.78 -36.65
C LEU A 24 22.07 -8.95 -37.83
N HIS A 25 22.77 -7.88 -38.19
CA HIS A 25 22.45 -7.08 -39.37
C HIS A 25 22.47 -7.92 -40.65
N GLN A 26 23.55 -8.69 -40.90
CA GLN A 26 23.64 -9.59 -42.06
C GLN A 26 22.56 -10.69 -42.08
N ALA A 27 22.06 -11.08 -40.91
CA ALA A 27 20.98 -12.05 -40.77
C ALA A 27 19.57 -11.41 -40.88
N GLY A 28 19.46 -10.08 -41.04
CA GLY A 28 18.19 -9.36 -41.04
C GLY A 28 17.48 -9.37 -39.69
N VAL A 29 18.21 -9.57 -38.58
CA VAL A 29 17.66 -9.64 -37.23
C VAL A 29 17.86 -8.29 -36.53
N PRO A 30 16.79 -7.65 -36.01
CA PRO A 30 16.93 -6.40 -35.26
C PRO A 30 17.71 -6.58 -33.97
N PHE A 31 18.66 -5.68 -33.71
CA PHE A 31 19.36 -5.60 -32.44
C PHE A 31 18.82 -4.47 -31.56
N PHE A 32 19.06 -4.58 -30.26
CA PHE A 32 18.87 -3.52 -29.27
C PHE A 32 20.22 -3.24 -28.63
N VAL A 33 20.69 -1.99 -28.69
CA VAL A 33 22.02 -1.63 -28.17
C VAL A 33 21.97 -0.29 -27.44
N GLN A 34 22.55 -0.28 -26.24
CA GLN A 34 22.84 0.93 -25.48
C GLN A 34 24.32 1.27 -25.68
N ILE A 35 24.64 2.47 -26.14
CA ILE A 35 26.02 2.92 -26.37
C ILE A 35 26.28 4.11 -25.48
N THR A 36 27.34 4.05 -24.68
CA THR A 36 27.74 5.15 -23.80
C THR A 36 29.16 5.58 -24.13
N ASP A 37 29.37 6.87 -24.37
CA ASP A 37 30.66 7.53 -24.65
C ASP A 37 31.50 6.97 -25.84
N ASP A 38 31.12 5.87 -26.50
CA ASP A 38 31.86 5.25 -27.63
C ASP A 38 31.34 5.72 -29.00
N GLU A 39 31.91 6.81 -29.51
CA GLU A 39 31.53 7.40 -30.80
C GLU A 39 31.81 6.49 -32.01
N ALA A 40 32.79 5.59 -31.92
CA ALA A 40 33.09 4.65 -33.00
C ALA A 40 32.01 3.56 -33.11
N ALA A 41 31.58 3.02 -31.96
CA ALA A 41 30.45 2.09 -31.91
C ALA A 41 29.15 2.75 -32.37
N LEU A 42 28.93 4.02 -32.00
CA LEU A 42 27.78 4.81 -32.45
C LEU A 42 27.76 4.96 -33.97
N ALA A 43 28.88 5.37 -34.57
CA ALA A 43 28.99 5.55 -36.02
C ALA A 43 28.76 4.22 -36.77
N GLN A 44 29.30 3.11 -36.25
CA GLN A 44 29.06 1.78 -36.83
C GLN A 44 27.59 1.37 -36.77
N ALA A 45 26.94 1.52 -35.61
CA ALA A 45 25.54 1.14 -35.44
C ALA A 45 24.63 2.01 -36.32
N GLN A 46 24.89 3.32 -36.40
CA GLN A 46 24.16 4.25 -37.27
C GLN A 46 24.25 3.83 -38.74
N ALA A 47 25.44 3.47 -39.22
CA ALA A 47 25.63 3.01 -40.60
C ALA A 47 24.76 1.80 -40.97
N PHE A 48 24.53 0.87 -40.03
CA PHE A 48 23.63 -0.27 -40.26
C PHE A 48 22.15 0.14 -40.37
N VAL A 49 21.71 1.10 -39.57
CA VAL A 49 20.34 1.63 -39.65
C VAL A 49 20.11 2.39 -40.95
N THR A 50 21.09 3.18 -41.38
CA THR A 50 21.02 3.89 -42.66
C THR A 50 21.02 2.94 -43.86
N ALA A 51 21.77 1.84 -43.79
CA ALA A 51 21.84 0.85 -44.87
C ALA A 51 20.53 0.05 -45.03
N GLU A 52 19.89 -0.34 -43.91
CA GLU A 52 18.67 -1.17 -43.93
C GLU A 52 17.64 -0.71 -42.88
N PRO A 53 16.97 0.43 -43.11
CA PRO A 53 16.03 0.99 -42.14
C PRO A 53 14.83 0.06 -41.84
N GLN A 54 14.50 -0.84 -42.76
CA GLN A 54 13.39 -1.80 -42.62
C GLN A 54 13.60 -2.87 -41.54
N VAL A 55 14.85 -3.13 -41.12
CA VAL A 55 15.14 -4.19 -40.14
C VAL A 55 14.70 -3.80 -38.72
N GLY A 56 14.54 -2.51 -38.43
CA GLY A 56 14.00 -2.03 -37.16
C GLY A 56 14.97 -2.14 -35.98
N HIS A 57 16.25 -1.88 -36.20
CA HIS A 57 17.27 -1.80 -35.15
C HIS A 57 16.94 -0.68 -34.13
N THR A 58 17.31 -0.89 -32.86
CA THR A 58 17.11 0.10 -31.79
C THR A 58 18.46 0.49 -31.19
N ILE A 59 18.82 1.77 -31.34
CA ILE A 59 20.05 2.35 -30.81
C ILE A 59 19.69 3.40 -29.77
N ILE A 60 20.30 3.29 -28.60
CA ILE A 60 20.22 4.28 -27.54
C ILE A 60 21.64 4.79 -27.30
N PHE A 61 21.81 6.10 -27.24
CA PHE A 61 23.08 6.75 -26.98
C PHE A 61 23.01 7.58 -25.70
N ARG A 62 24.09 7.51 -24.91
CA ARG A 62 24.27 8.31 -23.70
C ARG A 62 25.68 8.89 -23.61
N ARG A 63 25.77 10.13 -23.15
CA ARG A 63 27.01 10.77 -22.72
C ARG A 63 27.08 10.70 -21.19
N ASP A 64 28.18 10.20 -20.61
CA ASP A 64 28.27 9.94 -19.16
C ASP A 64 29.43 10.72 -18.50
N GLN A 65 30.67 10.46 -18.92
CA GLN A 65 31.90 11.10 -18.38
C GLN A 65 31.98 11.16 -16.82
N LEU A 66 31.62 10.05 -16.16
CA LEU A 66 31.63 9.91 -14.69
C LEU A 66 32.96 10.34 -14.04
N GLY A 67 32.87 11.15 -12.98
CA GLY A 67 34.01 11.52 -12.12
C GLY A 67 34.73 12.84 -12.46
N ARG A 68 34.21 13.66 -13.39
CA ARG A 68 34.68 15.04 -13.61
C ARG A 68 33.65 16.04 -13.09
N GLN A 69 34.09 17.13 -12.45
CA GLN A 69 33.19 18.24 -12.10
C GLN A 69 32.43 18.69 -13.36
N GLY A 70 31.10 18.69 -13.30
CA GLY A 70 30.25 18.99 -14.45
C GLY A 70 29.98 17.81 -15.39
N GLY A 71 29.91 16.56 -14.91
CA GLY A 71 29.53 15.36 -15.69
C GLY A 71 28.10 15.36 -16.25
N PHE A 72 27.76 14.45 -17.16
CA PHE A 72 26.50 14.49 -17.95
C PHE A 72 25.34 13.68 -17.33
N ALA A 73 25.63 12.82 -16.35
CA ALA A 73 24.68 11.86 -15.79
C ALA A 73 23.52 12.47 -14.99
N GLU A 74 23.75 13.57 -14.28
CA GLU A 74 22.78 14.15 -13.34
C GLU A 74 22.43 15.60 -13.70
N PRO A 75 21.16 16.00 -13.52
CA PRO A 75 20.77 17.40 -13.61
C PRO A 75 21.22 18.20 -12.39
N ASP A 76 21.21 19.52 -12.52
CA ASP A 76 21.46 20.44 -11.39
C ASP A 76 20.18 20.58 -10.55
N TYR A 77 20.12 19.86 -9.43
CA TYR A 77 18.96 19.85 -8.53
C TYR A 77 18.80 21.15 -7.70
N ASP A 78 19.77 22.07 -7.72
CA ASP A 78 19.66 23.35 -7.03
C ASP A 78 18.86 24.38 -7.86
N LEU A 79 18.55 24.06 -9.13
CA LEU A 79 17.73 24.87 -10.02
C LEU A 79 16.26 24.41 -10.03
N THR A 80 15.36 25.25 -10.58
CA THR A 80 14.00 24.78 -10.88
C THR A 80 14.03 23.73 -11.99
N PRO A 81 13.03 22.82 -12.10
CA PRO A 81 13.00 21.80 -13.14
C PRO A 81 13.19 22.35 -14.56
N GLU A 82 12.59 23.50 -14.86
CA GLU A 82 12.68 24.19 -16.16
C GLU A 82 14.10 24.68 -16.44
N ALA A 83 14.71 25.36 -15.46
CA ALA A 83 16.05 25.95 -15.59
C ALA A 83 17.11 24.86 -15.68
N ALA A 84 16.98 23.81 -14.86
CA ALA A 84 17.80 22.62 -14.94
C ALA A 84 17.67 21.94 -16.31
N ALA A 85 16.45 21.75 -16.82
CA ALA A 85 16.22 21.14 -18.13
C ALA A 85 16.87 21.92 -19.27
N ALA A 86 16.75 23.25 -19.26
CA ALA A 86 17.39 24.11 -20.25
C ALA A 86 18.92 24.01 -20.23
N ALA A 87 19.53 24.08 -19.04
CA ALA A 87 20.97 23.95 -18.86
C ALA A 87 21.48 22.56 -19.27
N HIS A 88 20.75 21.51 -18.86
CA HIS A 88 21.09 20.12 -19.17
C HIS A 88 20.98 19.84 -20.67
N TRP A 89 19.90 20.30 -21.32
CA TRP A 89 19.71 20.14 -22.75
C TRP A 89 20.81 20.85 -23.56
N GLN A 90 21.10 22.11 -23.23
CA GLN A 90 22.14 22.89 -23.92
C GLN A 90 23.49 22.18 -23.87
N LYS A 91 23.84 21.65 -22.70
CA LYS A 91 25.08 20.92 -22.47
C LYS A 91 25.15 19.62 -23.28
N HIS A 92 24.09 18.79 -23.23
CA HIS A 92 24.03 17.53 -23.99
C HIS A 92 24.07 17.78 -25.49
N ARG A 93 23.24 18.70 -26.01
CA ARG A 93 23.19 19.06 -27.44
C ARG A 93 24.54 19.55 -27.98
N ALA A 94 25.27 20.34 -27.20
CA ALA A 94 26.60 20.83 -27.59
C ALA A 94 27.67 19.72 -27.65
N ALA A 95 27.41 18.57 -27.00
CA ALA A 95 28.34 17.46 -26.94
C ALA A 95 28.03 16.37 -27.98
N LEU A 96 26.90 16.40 -28.68
CA LEU A 96 26.58 15.38 -29.69
C LEU A 96 27.44 15.54 -30.95
N PRO A 97 27.79 14.44 -31.64
CA PRO A 97 28.43 14.49 -32.96
C PRO A 97 27.62 15.31 -33.97
N ALA A 98 28.31 15.96 -34.91
CA ALA A 98 27.66 16.83 -35.91
C ALA A 98 26.77 16.04 -36.89
N ASP A 99 27.08 14.77 -37.11
CA ASP A 99 26.40 13.79 -37.95
C ASP A 99 25.49 12.85 -37.12
N PHE A 100 25.01 13.30 -35.95
CA PHE A 100 24.10 12.51 -35.14
C PHE A 100 22.73 12.32 -35.82
N ASP A 101 22.34 11.07 -36.07
CA ASP A 101 21.02 10.71 -36.61
C ASP A 101 19.94 10.86 -35.53
N LYS A 102 19.21 11.97 -35.60
CA LYS A 102 18.14 12.31 -34.66
C LYS A 102 16.87 11.50 -34.87
N GLU A 103 16.68 10.92 -36.06
CA GLU A 103 15.47 10.20 -36.41
C GLU A 103 15.50 8.76 -35.91
N ASN A 104 16.68 8.13 -35.87
CA ASN A 104 16.79 6.71 -35.54
C ASN A 104 17.45 6.41 -34.19
N ILE A 105 18.05 7.40 -33.53
CA ILE A 105 18.78 7.20 -32.29
C ILE A 105 18.06 7.86 -31.11
N TRP A 106 17.86 7.08 -30.04
CA TRP A 106 17.29 7.54 -28.78
C TRP A 106 18.37 8.09 -27.86
N LEU A 107 18.12 9.22 -27.21
CA LEU A 107 19.02 9.80 -26.20
C LEU A 107 18.53 9.47 -24.78
N GLU A 108 19.34 8.73 -24.01
CA GLU A 108 19.18 8.63 -22.56
C GLU A 108 20.03 9.74 -21.91
N LEU A 109 19.37 10.79 -21.41
CA LEU A 109 20.05 12.03 -20.99
C LEU A 109 20.38 12.07 -19.49
N VAL A 110 19.90 11.10 -18.71
CA VAL A 110 20.07 11.03 -17.26
C VAL A 110 20.39 9.58 -16.87
N ASP A 111 21.42 9.36 -16.05
CA ASP A 111 21.79 8.04 -15.52
C ASP A 111 21.73 8.04 -13.99
N ARG A 112 20.98 7.09 -13.42
CA ARG A 112 20.84 6.85 -11.98
C ARG A 112 20.59 8.13 -11.15
N PRO A 113 19.56 8.92 -11.50
CA PRO A 113 19.22 10.14 -10.77
C PRO A 113 18.77 9.83 -9.34
N ARG A 114 18.68 10.90 -8.53
CA ARG A 114 18.16 10.84 -7.15
C ARG A 114 16.74 10.28 -7.13
N GLY A 115 16.58 9.14 -6.47
CA GLY A 115 15.34 8.36 -6.44
C GLY A 115 14.44 8.66 -5.23
N GLU A 116 14.86 9.52 -4.31
CA GLU A 116 14.04 9.90 -3.16
C GLU A 116 12.82 10.71 -3.62
N ARG A 117 11.63 10.42 -3.06
CA ARG A 117 10.34 10.99 -3.48
C ARG A 117 10.34 12.49 -3.83
N PRO A 118 10.89 13.41 -3.00
CA PRO A 118 10.90 14.84 -3.35
C PRO A 118 11.70 15.17 -4.61
N PHE A 119 12.80 14.45 -4.87
CA PHE A 119 13.62 14.65 -6.06
C PHE A 119 13.05 13.91 -7.27
N ALA A 120 12.37 12.79 -7.05
CA ALA A 120 11.84 11.99 -8.12
C ALA A 120 10.59 12.63 -8.77
N ASP A 121 9.73 13.34 -8.03
CA ASP A 121 8.65 14.15 -8.64
C ASP A 121 9.21 15.39 -9.36
N TRP A 122 10.19 16.07 -8.74
CA TRP A 122 10.94 17.15 -9.39
C TRP A 122 11.55 16.68 -10.72
N LEU A 123 12.07 15.44 -10.76
CA LEU A 123 12.62 14.84 -11.96
C LEU A 123 11.57 14.58 -13.04
N GLY A 124 10.33 14.24 -12.65
CA GLY A 124 9.20 14.13 -13.58
C GLY A 124 8.93 15.47 -14.29
N HIS A 125 8.85 16.57 -13.53
CA HIS A 125 8.72 17.92 -14.10
C HIS A 125 9.91 18.31 -14.98
N PHE A 126 11.13 18.02 -14.53
CA PHE A 126 12.36 18.26 -15.30
C PHE A 126 12.31 17.50 -16.63
N SER A 127 11.85 16.25 -16.61
CA SER A 127 11.76 15.39 -17.79
C SER A 127 10.76 15.92 -18.81
N VAL A 128 9.63 16.50 -18.39
CA VAL A 128 8.68 17.18 -19.28
C VAL A 128 9.36 18.32 -20.03
N HIS A 129 10.07 19.21 -19.31
CA HIS A 129 10.73 20.36 -19.93
C HIS A 129 11.90 19.95 -20.82
N LEU A 130 12.69 18.97 -20.40
CA LEU A 130 13.80 18.43 -21.17
C LEU A 130 13.30 17.82 -22.48
N ALA A 131 12.24 17.02 -22.42
CA ALA A 131 11.62 16.43 -23.60
C ALA A 131 11.04 17.48 -24.56
N GLN A 132 10.38 18.52 -24.06
CA GLN A 132 9.87 19.61 -24.91
C GLN A 132 10.98 20.32 -25.68
N LEU A 133 12.12 20.59 -25.03
CA LEU A 133 13.29 21.21 -25.67
C LEU A 133 13.90 20.28 -26.73
N ALA A 134 14.04 18.98 -26.41
CA ALA A 134 14.58 18.00 -27.34
C ALA A 134 13.67 17.77 -28.55
N LEU A 135 12.34 17.70 -28.34
CA LEU A 135 11.34 17.61 -29.39
C LEU A 135 11.40 18.82 -30.33
N ALA A 136 11.55 20.04 -29.78
CA ALA A 136 11.68 21.25 -30.57
C ALA A 136 12.93 21.23 -31.49
N ASP A 137 13.99 20.56 -31.06
CA ASP A 137 15.24 20.39 -31.84
C ASP A 137 15.26 19.10 -32.71
N GLY A 138 14.17 18.32 -32.69
CA GLY A 138 13.95 17.13 -33.51
C GLY A 138 14.54 15.82 -32.98
N TYR A 139 14.86 15.73 -31.68
CA TYR A 139 15.49 14.54 -31.09
C TYR A 139 14.50 13.59 -30.42
N LYS A 140 14.86 12.30 -30.37
CA LYS A 140 14.19 11.28 -29.56
C LYS A 140 14.85 11.16 -28.19
N THR A 141 14.07 11.11 -27.11
CA THR A 141 14.63 11.08 -25.75
C THR A 141 13.93 10.07 -24.85
N LEU A 142 14.71 9.55 -23.89
CA LEU A 142 14.27 8.67 -22.82
C LEU A 142 14.47 9.35 -21.47
N ALA A 143 13.44 9.37 -20.63
CA ALA A 143 13.54 9.77 -19.23
C ALA A 143 13.45 8.57 -18.29
N GLY A 144 13.71 8.76 -17.00
CA GLY A 144 13.64 7.69 -16.00
C GLY A 144 15.04 7.34 -15.53
N GLY A 145 15.80 6.57 -16.31
CA GLY A 145 17.22 6.28 -16.06
C GLY A 145 17.54 5.71 -14.67
N PHE A 146 16.53 5.37 -13.87
CA PHE A 146 16.69 5.03 -12.47
C PHE A 146 17.34 3.66 -12.31
N GLY A 147 18.19 3.52 -11.29
CA GLY A 147 18.76 2.24 -10.89
C GLY A 147 17.70 1.23 -10.42
N ALA A 148 18.09 -0.05 -10.33
CA ALA A 148 17.20 -1.08 -9.79
C ALA A 148 16.75 -0.73 -8.37
N GLY A 149 15.45 -0.91 -8.09
CA GLY A 149 14.84 -0.55 -6.81
C GLY A 149 14.54 0.94 -6.59
N ALA A 150 14.80 1.80 -7.58
CA ALA A 150 14.45 3.23 -7.57
C ALA A 150 13.69 3.62 -8.86
N PRO A 151 12.80 4.63 -8.83
CA PRO A 151 12.34 5.36 -7.66
C PRO A 151 11.40 4.47 -6.84
N ASP A 152 10.97 4.94 -5.67
CA ASP A 152 9.84 4.32 -4.96
C ASP A 152 8.65 4.19 -5.93
N PRO A 153 8.01 3.01 -6.07
CA PRO A 153 6.94 2.81 -7.04
C PRO A 153 5.77 3.80 -6.95
N ALA A 154 5.46 4.30 -5.75
CA ALA A 154 4.40 5.29 -5.57
C ALA A 154 4.70 6.62 -6.28
N THR A 155 5.97 6.88 -6.60
CA THR A 155 6.42 8.09 -7.31
C THR A 155 5.90 8.14 -8.74
N TRP A 156 5.63 7.00 -9.40
CA TRP A 156 5.11 7.02 -10.76
C TRP A 156 3.75 7.73 -10.86
N GLY A 157 2.99 7.78 -9.75
CA GLY A 157 1.72 8.49 -9.65
C GLY A 157 1.86 9.97 -9.24
N SER A 158 3.08 10.52 -9.21
CA SER A 158 3.30 11.93 -8.91
C SER A 158 2.95 12.82 -10.11
N ASP A 159 2.59 14.09 -9.84
CA ASP A 159 2.16 15.04 -10.86
C ASP A 159 3.19 15.21 -11.99
N GLY A 160 4.48 15.26 -11.65
CA GLY A 160 5.56 15.37 -12.63
C GLY A 160 5.64 14.18 -13.59
N TRP A 161 5.54 12.96 -13.08
CA TRP A 161 5.61 11.74 -13.89
C TRP A 161 4.35 11.50 -14.71
N LEU A 162 3.16 11.75 -14.15
CA LEU A 162 1.91 11.67 -14.90
C LEU A 162 1.92 12.61 -16.11
N ARG A 163 2.40 13.85 -15.94
CA ARG A 163 2.58 14.80 -17.07
C ARG A 163 3.58 14.32 -18.11
N TYR A 164 4.67 13.67 -17.68
CA TYR A 164 5.63 13.09 -18.62
C TYR A 164 5.00 11.95 -19.43
N PHE A 165 4.22 11.08 -18.80
CA PHE A 165 3.51 9.99 -19.50
C PHE A 165 2.45 10.51 -20.48
N GLU A 166 1.71 11.56 -20.10
CA GLU A 166 0.80 12.26 -21.02
C GLU A 166 1.54 12.81 -22.24
N LEU A 167 2.76 13.33 -22.06
CA LEU A 167 3.60 13.80 -23.16
C LEU A 167 4.10 12.63 -24.03
N CYS A 168 4.49 11.50 -23.43
CA CYS A 168 4.82 10.28 -24.17
C CYS A 168 3.63 9.77 -25.00
N GLN A 169 2.41 9.83 -24.48
CA GLN A 169 1.21 9.47 -25.23
C GLN A 169 1.01 10.36 -26.47
N GLN A 170 1.38 11.65 -26.38
CA GLN A 170 1.29 12.61 -27.49
C GLN A 170 2.41 12.41 -28.53
N HIS A 171 3.56 11.91 -28.11
CA HIS A 171 4.76 11.74 -28.95
C HIS A 171 5.36 10.32 -28.83
N PRO A 172 4.60 9.25 -29.10
CA PRO A 172 5.01 7.87 -28.80
C PRO A 172 6.22 7.39 -29.61
N ASP A 173 6.47 7.98 -30.79
CA ASP A 173 7.60 7.62 -31.65
C ASP A 173 8.88 8.42 -31.33
N GLN A 174 8.82 9.37 -30.39
CA GLN A 174 9.92 10.27 -30.04
C GLN A 174 10.25 10.29 -28.55
N LEU A 175 9.32 9.92 -27.68
CA LEU A 175 9.50 9.91 -26.23
C LEU A 175 9.22 8.52 -25.64
N GLY A 176 10.03 8.13 -24.65
CA GLY A 176 9.88 6.87 -23.94
C GLY A 176 10.52 6.89 -22.56
N VAL A 177 10.45 5.77 -21.85
CA VAL A 177 11.02 5.65 -20.49
C VAL A 177 12.16 4.64 -20.49
N ALA A 178 13.32 5.06 -19.98
CA ALA A 178 14.46 4.21 -19.68
C ALA A 178 14.39 3.68 -18.25
N LEU A 179 14.65 2.39 -18.06
CA LEU A 179 14.75 1.74 -16.75
C LEU A 179 15.99 0.83 -16.68
N GLN A 180 16.58 0.73 -15.50
CA GLN A 180 17.63 -0.23 -15.19
C GLN A 180 17.07 -1.33 -14.28
N GLU A 181 17.26 -2.60 -14.63
CA GLU A 181 16.75 -3.76 -13.89
C GLU A 181 17.87 -4.76 -13.59
N PHE A 182 18.19 -4.93 -12.31
CA PHE A 182 19.23 -5.84 -11.82
C PHE A 182 18.68 -6.74 -10.72
N SER A 183 18.97 -8.03 -10.76
CA SER A 183 18.56 -8.92 -9.66
C SER A 183 19.37 -8.72 -8.39
N LEU A 184 20.53 -8.07 -8.44
CA LEU A 184 21.55 -8.01 -7.38
C LEU A 184 22.05 -9.38 -6.87
N LYS A 185 21.72 -10.49 -7.56
CA LYS A 185 22.17 -11.85 -7.22
C LYS A 185 22.52 -12.66 -8.46
N THR A 186 23.75 -13.20 -8.51
CA THR A 186 24.22 -14.05 -9.62
C THR A 186 23.61 -15.46 -9.66
N ARG A 187 22.89 -15.88 -8.61
CA ARG A 187 22.29 -17.21 -8.49
C ARG A 187 20.77 -17.23 -8.65
N ASP A 188 20.17 -16.05 -8.78
CA ASP A 188 18.73 -15.87 -8.78
C ASP A 188 18.41 -14.57 -9.53
N ILE A 189 18.10 -14.70 -10.83
CA ILE A 189 17.71 -13.57 -11.68
C ILE A 189 16.39 -12.94 -11.22
N TRP A 190 15.53 -13.70 -10.51
CA TRP A 190 14.23 -13.24 -10.03
C TRP A 190 14.26 -12.69 -8.61
N PHE A 191 15.45 -12.48 -8.02
CA PHE A 191 15.56 -11.88 -6.69
C PHE A 191 14.87 -10.51 -6.66
N MET A 192 13.85 -10.38 -5.80
CA MET A 192 12.95 -9.22 -5.71
C MET A 192 12.25 -8.86 -7.04
N ARG A 193 11.81 -9.87 -7.79
CA ARG A 193 10.92 -9.70 -8.97
C ARG A 193 9.79 -8.73 -8.65
N GLY A 194 9.42 -7.86 -9.59
CA GLY A 194 8.40 -6.81 -9.42
C GLY A 194 8.89 -5.54 -8.70
N ASP A 195 10.02 -5.58 -7.99
CA ASP A 195 10.70 -4.42 -7.42
C ASP A 195 12.05 -4.14 -8.10
N HIS A 196 12.70 -5.20 -8.59
CA HIS A 196 13.91 -5.16 -9.39
C HIS A 196 13.60 -5.47 -10.85
N ILE A 197 13.62 -6.76 -11.24
CA ILE A 197 13.21 -7.18 -12.59
C ILE A 197 11.69 -7.24 -12.66
N GLY A 198 11.08 -6.54 -13.61
CA GLY A 198 9.63 -6.40 -13.74
C GLY A 198 9.02 -5.22 -12.98
N ARG A 199 9.83 -4.29 -12.48
CA ARG A 199 9.34 -3.11 -11.74
C ARG A 199 8.55 -2.15 -12.62
N PHE A 200 8.77 -2.22 -13.93
CA PHE A 200 7.98 -1.47 -14.91
C PHE A 200 6.47 -1.75 -14.81
N THR A 201 6.06 -2.92 -14.31
CA THR A 201 4.63 -3.28 -14.18
C THR A 201 3.87 -2.28 -13.32
N LYS A 202 4.50 -1.71 -12.29
CA LYS A 202 3.91 -0.67 -11.42
C LYS A 202 3.74 0.66 -12.15
N LEU A 203 4.68 1.01 -13.03
CA LEU A 203 4.56 2.17 -13.92
C LEU A 203 3.38 1.97 -14.88
N LEU A 204 3.32 0.82 -15.55
CA LEU A 204 2.22 0.51 -16.49
C LEU A 204 0.85 0.53 -15.79
N GLN A 205 0.77 -0.06 -14.59
CA GLN A 205 -0.45 -0.03 -13.77
C GLN A 205 -0.84 1.42 -13.41
N THR A 206 0.13 2.27 -13.08
CA THR A 206 -0.13 3.69 -12.80
C THR A 206 -0.71 4.39 -14.04
N CYS A 207 -0.19 4.11 -15.24
CA CYS A 207 -0.78 4.65 -16.46
C CYS A 207 -2.23 4.18 -16.64
N ASP A 208 -2.51 2.90 -16.39
CA ASP A 208 -3.87 2.35 -16.50
C ASP A 208 -4.84 2.98 -15.49
N ASP A 209 -4.43 3.12 -14.23
CA ASP A 209 -5.22 3.72 -13.16
C ASP A 209 -5.60 5.17 -13.49
N HIS A 210 -4.70 5.88 -14.16
CA HIS A 210 -4.88 7.27 -14.60
C HIS A 210 -5.41 7.42 -16.03
N ARG A 211 -5.71 6.30 -16.72
CA ARG A 211 -6.20 6.26 -18.12
C ARG A 211 -5.26 6.95 -19.12
N ILE A 212 -3.96 6.89 -18.88
CA ILE A 212 -2.90 7.34 -19.78
C ILE A 212 -2.46 6.15 -20.63
N LYS A 213 -2.30 6.34 -21.95
CA LYS A 213 -1.74 5.30 -22.83
C LYS A 213 -0.33 4.97 -22.36
N ARG A 214 -0.09 3.68 -22.08
CA ARG A 214 1.20 3.19 -21.60
C ARG A 214 2.35 3.60 -22.54
N PRO A 215 3.46 4.17 -22.00
CA PRO A 215 4.59 4.60 -22.81
C PRO A 215 5.45 3.41 -23.27
N LEU A 216 6.25 3.59 -24.32
CA LEU A 216 7.30 2.64 -24.69
C LEU A 216 8.43 2.66 -23.66
N LEU A 217 8.93 1.47 -23.33
CA LEU A 217 9.89 1.22 -22.27
C LEU A 217 11.17 0.60 -22.83
N TYR A 218 12.30 1.09 -22.35
CA TYR A 218 13.64 0.72 -22.81
C TYR A 218 14.45 0.30 -21.58
N ILE A 219 14.79 -0.99 -21.49
CA ILE A 219 15.59 -1.48 -20.36
C ILE A 219 17.07 -1.25 -20.69
N THR A 220 17.56 -0.04 -20.40
CA THR A 220 18.90 0.42 -20.81
C THR A 220 20.03 -0.34 -20.11
N GLN A 221 19.73 -0.96 -18.97
CA GLN A 221 20.67 -1.83 -18.25
C GLN A 221 19.91 -3.02 -17.63
N LEU A 222 20.28 -4.23 -18.03
CA LEU A 222 19.81 -5.52 -17.51
C LEU A 222 20.99 -6.32 -16.95
N GLY A 223 20.79 -6.98 -15.81
CA GLY A 223 21.78 -7.96 -15.34
C GLY A 223 21.53 -8.54 -13.95
N TRP A 224 22.61 -9.07 -13.36
CA TRP A 224 22.59 -9.71 -12.05
C TRP A 224 23.15 -8.75 -11.00
N THR A 225 24.47 -8.70 -10.83
CA THR A 225 25.13 -7.77 -9.89
C THR A 225 25.93 -6.72 -10.62
N HIS A 226 26.45 -5.74 -9.86
CA HIS A 226 27.23 -4.67 -10.44
C HIS A 226 28.59 -5.11 -11.06
N ASN A 227 29.05 -6.36 -10.85
CA ASN A 227 30.37 -6.79 -11.32
C ASN A 227 30.53 -8.29 -11.64
N ARG A 228 29.46 -9.10 -11.54
CA ARG A 228 29.53 -10.55 -11.75
C ARG A 228 28.30 -11.08 -12.50
N LEU A 229 28.55 -12.10 -13.31
CA LEU A 229 27.52 -12.96 -13.94
C LEU A 229 27.41 -14.28 -13.16
N PRO A 230 26.39 -15.13 -13.43
CA PRO A 230 26.42 -16.53 -13.06
C PRO A 230 27.74 -17.19 -13.50
N SER A 231 28.24 -18.15 -12.71
CA SER A 231 29.51 -18.81 -13.00
C SER A 231 29.48 -19.68 -14.26
N SER A 232 28.30 -20.11 -14.70
CA SER A 232 28.06 -20.85 -15.95
C SER A 232 27.40 -19.94 -16.99
N SER A 233 27.88 -19.98 -18.23
CA SER A 233 27.24 -19.33 -19.37
C SER A 233 25.88 -19.94 -19.71
N GLU A 234 25.69 -21.23 -19.46
CA GLU A 234 24.41 -21.92 -19.67
C GLU A 234 23.34 -21.38 -18.71
N GLN A 235 23.70 -21.22 -17.42
CA GLN A 235 22.80 -20.61 -16.43
C GLN A 235 22.48 -19.16 -16.79
N ALA A 236 23.50 -18.39 -17.19
CA ALA A 236 23.30 -17.01 -17.59
C ALA A 236 22.37 -16.89 -18.82
N MET A 237 22.48 -17.81 -19.79
CA MET A 237 21.57 -17.83 -20.94
C MET A 237 20.16 -18.29 -20.56
N ALA A 238 20.01 -19.29 -19.69
CA ALA A 238 18.69 -19.71 -19.19
C ALA A 238 17.97 -18.55 -18.48
N ASP A 239 18.70 -17.77 -17.67
CA ASP A 239 18.17 -16.56 -17.02
C ASP A 239 17.77 -15.50 -18.06
N VAL A 240 18.61 -15.27 -19.08
CA VAL A 240 18.32 -14.32 -20.17
C VAL A 240 17.07 -14.72 -20.95
N GLU A 241 16.94 -16.00 -21.30
CA GLU A 241 15.76 -16.55 -21.98
C GLU A 241 14.50 -16.34 -21.13
N ALA A 242 14.55 -16.66 -19.83
CA ALA A 242 13.43 -16.48 -18.92
C ALA A 242 13.00 -15.00 -18.79
N VAL A 243 13.96 -14.08 -18.74
CA VAL A 243 13.66 -12.64 -18.72
C VAL A 243 13.11 -12.16 -20.07
N ALA A 244 13.64 -12.65 -21.19
CA ALA A 244 13.13 -12.32 -22.52
C ALA A 244 11.67 -12.76 -22.70
N ASP A 245 11.35 -13.99 -22.29
CA ASP A 245 9.99 -14.54 -22.29
C ASP A 245 9.03 -13.77 -21.36
N PHE A 246 9.55 -13.24 -20.26
CA PHE A 246 8.78 -12.37 -19.37
C PHE A 246 8.50 -11.01 -20.01
N TYR A 247 9.50 -10.37 -20.61
CA TYR A 247 9.33 -9.09 -21.30
C TYR A 247 8.45 -9.21 -22.54
N ASP A 248 8.44 -10.38 -23.20
CA ASP A 248 7.64 -10.61 -24.42
C ASP A 248 6.12 -10.57 -24.16
N GLN A 249 5.72 -10.62 -22.88
CA GLN A 249 4.33 -10.48 -22.44
C GLN A 249 3.85 -9.01 -22.45
N TYR A 250 4.77 -8.06 -22.63
CA TYR A 250 4.51 -6.63 -22.55
C TYR A 250 4.93 -5.94 -23.85
N PRO A 251 3.98 -5.61 -24.75
CA PRO A 251 4.30 -4.97 -26.04
C PRO A 251 4.95 -3.59 -25.87
N GLU A 252 4.86 -2.98 -24.68
CA GLU A 252 5.51 -1.74 -24.33
C GLU A 252 7.04 -1.87 -24.17
N ILE A 253 7.57 -3.07 -23.91
CA ILE A 253 9.02 -3.30 -23.79
C ILE A 253 9.65 -3.40 -25.18
N VAL A 254 10.43 -2.38 -25.55
CA VAL A 254 11.13 -2.34 -26.86
C VAL A 254 12.33 -3.28 -26.88
N GLY A 255 13.01 -3.44 -25.75
CA GLY A 255 14.15 -4.33 -25.59
C GLY A 255 14.94 -4.04 -24.32
N ALA A 256 16.01 -4.81 -24.13
CA ALA A 256 16.90 -4.71 -22.98
C ALA A 256 18.37 -4.88 -23.34
N ALA A 257 19.26 -4.19 -22.64
CA ALA A 257 20.70 -4.25 -22.86
C ALA A 257 21.42 -4.87 -21.66
N LEU A 258 22.13 -5.99 -21.87
CA LEU A 258 23.00 -6.59 -20.87
C LEU A 258 24.14 -5.65 -20.52
N TRP A 259 24.22 -5.30 -19.24
CA TRP A 259 25.03 -4.19 -18.75
C TRP A 259 26.52 -4.52 -18.63
N MET A 260 27.40 -3.75 -19.32
CA MET A 260 28.86 -3.89 -19.26
C MET A 260 29.53 -2.67 -18.61
N LEU A 261 30.25 -2.85 -17.50
CA LEU A 261 31.25 -1.84 -17.08
C LEU A 261 32.58 -2.03 -17.80
N GLY A 262 33.21 -0.91 -18.18
CA GLY A 262 34.48 -0.84 -18.90
C GLY A 262 35.72 -1.34 -18.12
N ARG A 263 36.91 -1.07 -18.67
CA ARG A 263 38.21 -1.49 -18.10
C ARG A 263 38.36 -1.01 -16.64
N GLY A 264 38.63 -1.94 -15.71
CA GLY A 264 38.91 -1.65 -14.29
C GLY A 264 37.83 -2.12 -13.31
N SER A 265 36.61 -2.41 -13.78
CA SER A 265 35.46 -2.74 -12.95
C SER A 265 35.27 -4.25 -12.74
N GLY A 266 36.23 -4.92 -12.10
CA GLY A 266 36.08 -6.34 -11.71
C GLY A 266 36.03 -7.35 -12.87
N GLY A 267 36.22 -6.91 -14.11
CA GLY A 267 36.27 -7.78 -15.30
C GLY A 267 34.91 -8.20 -15.87
N ILE A 268 33.80 -7.56 -15.48
CA ILE A 268 32.45 -7.89 -15.96
C ILE A 268 32.33 -7.86 -17.50
N GLY A 269 32.92 -6.87 -18.18
CA GLY A 269 32.95 -6.85 -19.64
C GLY A 269 33.67 -8.06 -20.27
N ARG A 270 34.69 -8.62 -19.61
CA ARG A 270 35.32 -9.88 -20.06
C ARG A 270 34.43 -11.09 -19.81
N GLN A 271 33.65 -11.09 -18.73
CA GLN A 271 32.71 -12.16 -18.42
C GLN A 271 31.55 -12.15 -19.42
N LEU A 272 31.00 -10.97 -19.75
CA LEU A 272 29.93 -10.82 -20.74
C LEU A 272 30.38 -11.14 -22.16
N GLY A 273 31.66 -10.96 -22.48
CA GLY A 273 32.24 -11.47 -23.72
C GLY A 273 32.01 -12.97 -23.96
N LYS A 274 31.82 -13.77 -22.89
CA LYS A 274 31.48 -15.19 -22.99
C LYS A 274 30.05 -15.46 -23.43
N LEU A 275 29.16 -14.47 -23.34
CA LEU A 275 27.76 -14.58 -23.76
C LEU A 275 27.52 -14.11 -25.19
N VAL A 276 28.51 -13.52 -25.85
CA VAL A 276 28.36 -13.00 -27.23
C VAL A 276 27.94 -14.10 -28.19
N GLU A 277 28.68 -15.21 -28.25
CA GLU A 277 28.37 -16.35 -29.11
C GLU A 277 27.00 -16.98 -28.79
N PRO A 278 26.71 -17.42 -27.56
CA PRO A 278 25.42 -18.07 -27.28
C PRO A 278 24.22 -17.12 -27.42
N LEU A 279 24.38 -15.81 -27.15
CA LEU A 279 23.31 -14.83 -27.44
C LEU A 279 23.13 -14.62 -28.95
N THR A 280 24.21 -14.68 -29.75
CA THR A 280 24.11 -14.64 -31.22
C THR A 280 23.29 -15.83 -31.73
N GLU A 281 23.61 -17.03 -31.25
CA GLU A 281 22.92 -18.26 -31.63
C GLU A 281 21.45 -18.20 -31.24
N TRP A 282 21.15 -17.77 -30.01
CA TRP A 282 19.78 -17.59 -29.53
C TRP A 282 18.99 -16.58 -30.38
N ALA A 283 19.60 -15.42 -30.71
CA ALA A 283 18.96 -14.37 -31.47
C ALA A 283 18.73 -14.73 -32.95
N THR A 284 19.60 -15.55 -33.54
CA THR A 284 19.53 -15.95 -34.97
C THR A 284 18.82 -17.28 -35.19
N ARG A 285 18.43 -17.99 -34.12
CA ARG A 285 17.75 -19.29 -34.22
C ARG A 285 16.43 -19.15 -34.97
N PRO A 286 16.14 -19.98 -36.00
CA PRO A 286 14.85 -19.98 -36.66
C PRO A 286 13.76 -20.35 -35.66
N ARG A 287 12.86 -19.41 -35.34
CA ARG A 287 11.66 -19.69 -34.55
C ARG A 287 10.54 -20.07 -35.52
N PRO A 288 9.60 -20.95 -35.14
CA PRO A 288 8.40 -21.20 -35.95
C PRO A 288 7.74 -19.86 -36.26
N ALA A 289 7.48 -19.60 -37.54
CA ALA A 289 6.89 -18.34 -37.96
C ALA A 289 5.59 -18.11 -37.20
N ALA A 290 5.53 -17.04 -36.40
CA ALA A 290 4.25 -16.40 -36.15
C ALA A 290 3.78 -15.86 -37.50
N ASP A 291 2.57 -16.22 -37.93
CA ASP A 291 2.00 -15.83 -39.21
C ASP A 291 2.14 -14.30 -39.43
N VAL A 292 3.10 -13.92 -40.28
CA VAL A 292 3.25 -12.55 -40.76
C VAL A 292 2.25 -12.40 -41.90
N PHE A 293 1.17 -11.65 -41.67
CA PHE A 293 0.34 -11.13 -42.76
C PHE A 293 1.16 -10.07 -43.51
N GLU A 294 1.61 -10.43 -44.71
CA GLU A 294 2.16 -9.47 -45.67
C GLU A 294 1.09 -8.46 -46.08
N ALA A 295 1.45 -7.18 -46.00
CA ALA A 295 0.70 -6.10 -46.60
C ALA A 295 1.24 -5.85 -48.02
N GLU A 296 0.48 -6.25 -49.04
CA GLU A 296 0.61 -5.71 -50.39
C GLU A 296 -0.78 -5.42 -51.00
N ASP A 297 -0.76 -4.37 -51.81
CA ASP A 297 -1.75 -3.83 -52.74
C ASP A 297 -2.91 -2.95 -52.24
N ALA A 298 -2.63 -1.65 -52.32
CA ALA A 298 -3.61 -0.58 -52.46
C ALA A 298 -4.38 -0.69 -53.79
N VAL A 299 -5.72 -0.59 -53.73
CA VAL A 299 -6.54 -0.11 -54.86
C VAL A 299 -7.60 0.88 -54.35
N ALA A 300 -7.58 2.06 -54.95
CA ALA A 300 -8.48 3.18 -54.71
C ALA A 300 -9.96 2.86 -55.00
N VAL A 301 -10.88 3.49 -54.25
CA VAL A 301 -12.28 3.68 -54.67
C VAL A 301 -12.71 5.15 -54.43
N PRO A 302 -13.34 5.83 -55.40
CA PRO A 302 -13.67 7.25 -55.36
C PRO A 302 -14.96 7.52 -54.56
N GLY A 303 -15.09 8.79 -54.13
CA GLY A 303 -16.10 9.19 -53.16
C GLY A 303 -17.56 9.16 -53.61
N GLU A 304 -18.43 9.12 -52.60
CA GLU A 304 -19.81 9.59 -52.69
C GLU A 304 -20.18 10.35 -51.41
N ARG A 305 -20.69 11.58 -51.60
CA ARG A 305 -21.31 12.41 -50.57
C ARG A 305 -22.67 11.83 -50.20
N ARG A 306 -23.02 11.75 -48.91
CA ARG A 306 -24.39 12.07 -48.45
C ARG A 306 -24.52 12.34 -46.94
N ALA A 307 -24.89 13.58 -46.66
CA ALA A 307 -25.79 14.11 -45.62
C ALA A 307 -25.61 13.71 -44.13
N ALA A 308 -25.47 14.76 -43.31
CA ALA A 308 -25.65 14.76 -41.87
C ALA A 308 -27.10 14.42 -41.47
N PRO A 309 -27.33 13.83 -40.28
CA PRO A 309 -28.63 13.87 -39.64
C PRO A 309 -28.72 14.94 -38.56
N GLU A 310 -29.84 15.63 -38.69
CA GLU A 310 -30.47 16.70 -37.94
C GLU A 310 -30.67 16.44 -36.43
N ALA A 311 -30.83 17.54 -35.70
CA ALA A 311 -30.87 17.66 -34.25
C ALA A 311 -32.07 16.97 -33.57
N ALA A 312 -31.82 16.34 -32.43
CA ALA A 312 -32.85 15.90 -31.49
C ALA A 312 -33.30 17.06 -30.57
N PRO A 313 -34.62 17.23 -30.30
CA PRO A 313 -35.10 18.29 -29.43
C PRO A 313 -34.89 17.96 -27.94
N THR A 314 -34.40 18.98 -27.23
CA THR A 314 -34.31 19.11 -25.78
C THR A 314 -35.67 18.89 -25.10
N ARG A 315 -35.73 17.96 -24.13
CA ARG A 315 -36.77 17.92 -23.09
C ARG A 315 -36.14 18.20 -21.74
N PHE A 316 -36.66 19.23 -21.08
CA PHE A 316 -36.31 19.63 -19.72
C PHE A 316 -36.64 18.52 -18.71
N PRO A 317 -35.77 18.24 -17.72
CA PRO A 317 -36.13 17.39 -16.58
C PRO A 317 -37.02 18.16 -15.60
N MET A 318 -38.25 17.66 -15.37
CA MET A 318 -39.05 18.02 -14.20
C MET A 318 -38.66 17.15 -13.00
N GLU A 319 -38.70 17.76 -11.82
CA GLU A 319 -38.21 17.26 -10.54
C GLU A 319 -38.98 16.05 -9.95
N GLU A 320 -38.28 15.37 -9.04
CA GLU A 320 -38.57 14.09 -8.38
C GLU A 320 -39.73 13.97 -7.34
N PRO A 321 -40.55 14.98 -6.96
CA PRO A 321 -41.55 14.75 -5.89
C PRO A 321 -42.84 14.02 -6.29
N GLU A 322 -43.21 13.92 -7.57
CA GLU A 322 -44.56 13.42 -7.96
C GLU A 322 -44.65 11.93 -8.34
N ARG A 323 -43.53 11.19 -8.47
CA ARG A 323 -43.59 9.75 -8.83
C ARG A 323 -43.94 8.81 -7.67
N ARG A 324 -44.00 9.28 -6.43
CA ARG A 324 -44.14 8.40 -5.25
C ARG A 324 -45.57 8.09 -4.81
N ALA A 325 -46.60 8.57 -5.51
CA ALA A 325 -47.98 8.28 -5.14
C ALA A 325 -48.85 7.97 -6.36
N LEU A 326 -48.78 6.73 -6.86
CA LEU A 326 -49.85 5.96 -7.52
C LEU A 326 -49.30 4.57 -7.95
N ARG A 327 -48.91 3.72 -6.99
CA ARG A 327 -48.78 2.28 -7.25
C ARG A 327 -50.17 1.65 -7.15
N VAL A 328 -50.83 1.44 -8.29
CA VAL A 328 -51.92 0.46 -8.36
C VAL A 328 -51.27 -0.90 -8.18
N LEU A 329 -51.24 -1.40 -6.94
CA LEU A 329 -50.78 -2.75 -6.64
C LEU A 329 -51.74 -3.73 -7.33
N ARG A 330 -51.26 -4.47 -8.33
CA ARG A 330 -52.04 -5.51 -9.01
C ARG A 330 -52.09 -6.75 -8.11
N PRO A 331 -53.25 -7.44 -7.98
CA PRO A 331 -53.37 -8.63 -7.13
C PRO A 331 -52.33 -9.71 -7.43
N LEU A 332 -52.16 -10.06 -8.71
CA LEU A 332 -51.11 -10.96 -9.19
C LEU A 332 -50.15 -10.17 -10.09
N ASN A 333 -48.86 -10.21 -9.77
CA ASN A 333 -47.83 -9.59 -10.59
C ASN A 333 -46.50 -10.34 -10.44
N GLY A 334 -45.64 -10.24 -11.44
CA GLY A 334 -44.27 -10.74 -11.41
C GLY A 334 -43.37 -9.82 -12.21
N ARG A 335 -42.21 -9.50 -11.65
CA ARG A 335 -41.28 -8.51 -12.20
C ARG A 335 -39.92 -9.14 -12.46
N PHE A 336 -39.35 -8.86 -13.63
CA PHE A 336 -37.98 -9.22 -13.94
C PHE A 336 -36.98 -8.41 -13.10
N ILE A 337 -35.96 -9.07 -12.55
CA ILE A 337 -34.88 -8.41 -11.78
C ILE A 337 -33.56 -8.47 -12.55
N SER A 338 -33.09 -9.66 -12.92
CA SER A 338 -31.84 -9.84 -13.66
C SER A 338 -31.74 -11.21 -14.33
N ASP A 339 -30.89 -11.31 -15.34
CA ASP A 339 -30.38 -12.60 -15.83
C ASP A 339 -29.41 -13.20 -14.79
N VAL A 340 -29.38 -14.54 -14.72
CA VAL A 340 -28.54 -15.28 -13.75
C VAL A 340 -27.49 -16.15 -14.46
N THR A 341 -27.83 -16.80 -15.58
CA THR A 341 -26.90 -17.73 -16.27
C THR A 341 -26.39 -17.25 -17.62
N ILE A 342 -27.27 -16.77 -18.50
CA ILE A 342 -26.95 -16.42 -19.89
C ILE A 342 -27.49 -15.02 -20.13
N ASP A 343 -26.62 -14.06 -20.41
CA ASP A 343 -27.04 -12.70 -20.80
C ASP A 343 -27.63 -12.70 -22.21
N ASP A 344 -28.43 -11.69 -22.53
CA ASP A 344 -29.00 -11.55 -23.85
C ASP A 344 -27.92 -11.33 -24.93
N ASP A 345 -28.16 -11.87 -26.12
CA ASP A 345 -27.26 -11.89 -27.28
C ASP A 345 -25.99 -12.75 -27.13
N THR A 346 -25.89 -13.56 -26.07
CA THR A 346 -24.80 -14.53 -25.91
C THR A 346 -24.67 -15.42 -27.17
N PRO A 347 -23.47 -15.54 -27.77
CA PRO A 347 -23.22 -16.44 -28.88
C PRO A 347 -23.27 -17.91 -28.43
N ILE A 348 -24.17 -18.71 -29.00
CA ILE A 348 -24.30 -20.14 -28.67
C ILE A 348 -24.08 -20.99 -29.94
N PRO A 349 -23.18 -21.98 -29.90
CA PRO A 349 -22.99 -22.95 -30.98
C PRO A 349 -24.27 -23.63 -31.46
N PHE A 350 -24.37 -23.89 -32.76
CA PHE A 350 -25.49 -24.61 -33.38
C PHE A 350 -25.82 -25.91 -32.65
N GLY A 351 -27.10 -26.06 -32.28
CA GLY A 351 -27.62 -27.30 -31.70
C GLY A 351 -27.26 -27.50 -30.23
N GLN A 352 -26.48 -26.59 -29.63
CA GLN A 352 -26.14 -26.65 -28.22
C GLN A 352 -27.37 -26.37 -27.36
N THR A 353 -27.60 -27.21 -26.37
CA THR A 353 -28.61 -26.99 -25.32
C THR A 353 -27.98 -26.20 -24.18
N PHE A 354 -28.70 -25.20 -23.66
CA PHE A 354 -28.27 -24.31 -22.59
C PHE A 354 -29.42 -24.07 -21.60
N THR A 355 -29.08 -23.72 -20.36
CA THR A 355 -30.07 -23.39 -19.32
C THR A 355 -30.12 -21.87 -19.13
N LYS A 356 -31.27 -21.25 -19.42
CA LYS A 356 -31.50 -19.82 -19.11
C LYS A 356 -32.20 -19.71 -17.76
N THR A 357 -31.61 -18.94 -16.86
CA THR A 357 -32.17 -18.65 -15.53
C THR A 357 -32.35 -17.16 -15.35
N TRP A 358 -33.53 -16.76 -14.87
CA TRP A 358 -33.84 -15.38 -14.50
C TRP A 358 -34.14 -15.28 -13.00
N ARG A 359 -33.73 -14.17 -12.39
CA ARG A 359 -34.23 -13.76 -11.07
C ARG A 359 -35.46 -12.86 -11.25
N VAL A 360 -36.54 -13.20 -10.57
CA VAL A 360 -37.82 -12.48 -10.66
C VAL A 360 -38.38 -12.22 -9.25
N GLU A 361 -39.22 -11.22 -9.13
CA GLU A 361 -39.88 -10.83 -7.87
C GLU A 361 -41.40 -10.96 -7.99
N ASN A 362 -42.05 -11.55 -6.99
CA ASN A 362 -43.50 -11.38 -6.82
C ASN A 362 -43.77 -9.99 -6.22
N ASN A 363 -44.02 -9.00 -7.07
CA ASN A 363 -44.35 -7.64 -6.64
C ASN A 363 -45.87 -7.35 -6.64
N GLY A 364 -46.71 -8.40 -6.68
CA GLY A 364 -48.16 -8.32 -6.49
C GLY A 364 -48.57 -8.28 -5.02
N THR A 365 -49.86 -8.43 -4.72
CA THR A 365 -50.38 -8.51 -3.34
C THR A 365 -50.81 -9.91 -2.93
N GLN A 366 -50.83 -10.87 -3.85
CA GLN A 366 -51.17 -12.27 -3.60
C GLN A 366 -49.96 -13.19 -3.85
N PRO A 367 -49.83 -14.30 -3.09
CA PRO A 367 -48.78 -15.28 -3.33
C PRO A 367 -48.99 -16.04 -4.64
N TRP A 368 -47.90 -16.46 -5.28
CA TRP A 368 -47.96 -17.45 -6.35
C TRP A 368 -48.20 -18.83 -5.72
N GLY A 369 -49.26 -19.50 -6.13
CA GLY A 369 -49.73 -20.75 -5.54
C GLY A 369 -49.53 -21.97 -6.44
N ASN A 370 -50.01 -23.12 -5.97
CA ASN A 370 -49.97 -24.36 -6.74
C ASN A 370 -50.74 -24.21 -8.08
N GLY A 371 -50.17 -24.73 -9.17
CA GLY A 371 -50.74 -24.63 -10.52
C GLY A 371 -50.38 -23.37 -11.30
N PHE A 372 -49.58 -22.46 -10.74
CA PHE A 372 -49.03 -21.32 -11.48
C PHE A 372 -47.85 -21.75 -12.37
N THR A 373 -47.72 -21.16 -13.55
CA THR A 373 -46.69 -21.54 -14.53
C THR A 373 -46.00 -20.34 -15.17
N LEU A 374 -44.72 -20.48 -15.52
CA LEU A 374 -44.08 -19.64 -16.52
C LEU A 374 -44.36 -20.25 -17.89
N HIS A 375 -45.19 -19.57 -18.67
CA HIS A 375 -45.73 -20.10 -19.91
C HIS A 375 -44.99 -19.51 -21.12
N PHE A 376 -44.57 -20.36 -22.06
CA PHE A 376 -44.00 -19.90 -23.33
C PHE A 376 -45.07 -19.23 -24.20
N VAL A 377 -44.85 -17.99 -24.64
CA VAL A 377 -45.86 -17.19 -25.38
C VAL A 377 -45.46 -16.84 -26.82
N GLY A 378 -44.19 -17.00 -27.20
CA GLY A 378 -43.75 -16.75 -28.57
C GLY A 378 -42.24 -16.68 -28.69
N GLY A 379 -41.71 -16.68 -29.91
CA GLY A 379 -40.26 -16.58 -30.14
C GLY A 379 -39.83 -17.15 -31.48
N THR A 380 -38.67 -16.71 -31.96
CA THR A 380 -38.06 -17.20 -33.21
C THR A 380 -37.20 -18.46 -33.01
N GLY A 381 -36.87 -18.78 -31.76
CA GLY A 381 -36.04 -19.93 -31.40
C GLY A 381 -36.75 -21.29 -31.37
N GLY A 382 -38.07 -21.32 -31.60
CA GLY A 382 -38.90 -22.54 -31.58
C GLY A 382 -39.72 -22.69 -30.29
N ALA A 383 -40.53 -23.75 -30.22
CA ALA A 383 -41.38 -24.00 -29.04
C ALA A 383 -40.55 -24.37 -27.81
N ALA A 384 -40.85 -23.75 -26.65
CA ALA A 384 -40.27 -24.10 -25.36
C ALA A 384 -41.32 -24.68 -24.41
N GLN A 385 -40.89 -25.49 -23.44
CA GLN A 385 -41.77 -26.05 -22.43
C GLN A 385 -42.14 -25.00 -21.38
N SER A 386 -43.40 -25.01 -20.94
CA SER A 386 -43.84 -24.22 -19.79
C SER A 386 -43.41 -24.92 -18.49
N ILE A 387 -42.96 -24.16 -17.50
CA ILE A 387 -42.50 -24.70 -16.21
C ILE A 387 -43.40 -24.22 -15.06
N PRO A 388 -43.57 -25.00 -13.98
CA PRO A 388 -44.28 -24.52 -12.79
C PRO A 388 -43.51 -23.38 -12.11
N LEU A 389 -44.24 -22.38 -11.58
CA LEU A 389 -43.65 -21.36 -10.72
C LEU A 389 -43.50 -21.90 -9.29
N PRO A 390 -42.37 -21.69 -8.62
CA PRO A 390 -42.23 -22.01 -7.20
C PRO A 390 -43.17 -21.13 -6.34
N PRO A 391 -43.72 -21.67 -5.23
CA PRO A 391 -44.51 -20.87 -4.28
C PRO A 391 -43.71 -19.67 -3.78
N THR A 392 -44.20 -18.46 -4.06
CA THR A 392 -43.45 -17.21 -3.81
C THR A 392 -44.38 -16.16 -3.21
N GLN A 393 -44.05 -15.66 -2.01
CA GLN A 393 -44.84 -14.64 -1.30
C GLN A 393 -44.65 -13.24 -1.91
N PRO A 394 -45.61 -12.30 -1.73
CA PRO A 394 -45.40 -10.90 -2.07
C PRO A 394 -44.10 -10.33 -1.49
N GLY A 395 -43.29 -9.67 -2.32
CA GLY A 395 -41.98 -9.12 -1.99
C GLY A 395 -40.82 -10.12 -2.04
N GLN A 396 -41.07 -11.42 -2.25
CA GLN A 396 -40.00 -12.42 -2.38
C GLN A 396 -39.50 -12.52 -3.83
N GLN A 397 -38.20 -12.84 -3.94
CA GLN A 397 -37.54 -13.13 -5.21
C GLN A 397 -37.29 -14.63 -5.35
N VAL A 398 -37.35 -15.11 -6.58
CA VAL A 398 -37.10 -16.52 -6.94
C VAL A 398 -36.38 -16.60 -8.28
N GLU A 399 -35.66 -17.69 -8.50
CA GLU A 399 -35.00 -17.99 -9.77
C GLU A 399 -35.82 -19.02 -10.57
N LEU A 400 -36.00 -18.75 -11.86
CA LEU A 400 -36.75 -19.60 -12.79
C LEU A 400 -35.81 -20.05 -13.91
N SER A 401 -35.73 -21.35 -14.17
CA SER A 401 -34.80 -21.92 -15.15
C SER A 401 -35.52 -22.71 -16.25
N VAL A 402 -35.18 -22.46 -17.52
CA VAL A 402 -35.65 -23.24 -18.67
C VAL A 402 -34.48 -23.76 -19.50
N ASN A 403 -34.63 -24.96 -20.05
CA ASN A 403 -33.68 -25.54 -20.99
C ASN A 403 -34.08 -25.17 -22.42
N LEU A 404 -33.15 -24.57 -23.17
CA LEU A 404 -33.33 -24.11 -24.54
C LEU A 404 -32.24 -24.69 -25.43
N THR A 405 -32.52 -24.85 -26.73
CA THR A 405 -31.54 -25.35 -27.70
C THR A 405 -31.34 -24.30 -28.79
N ALA A 406 -30.09 -23.93 -29.05
CA ALA A 406 -29.74 -22.98 -30.09
C ALA A 406 -30.07 -23.56 -31.48
N PRO A 407 -30.80 -22.84 -32.34
CA PRO A 407 -31.10 -23.31 -33.70
C PRO A 407 -29.84 -23.60 -34.53
N ASN A 408 -29.91 -24.61 -35.39
CA ASN A 408 -28.82 -25.03 -36.29
C ASN A 408 -28.62 -24.10 -37.51
N ARG A 409 -28.70 -22.78 -37.29
CA ARG A 409 -28.51 -21.77 -38.33
C ARG A 409 -28.07 -20.47 -37.69
N SER A 410 -27.28 -19.67 -38.40
CA SER A 410 -26.86 -18.36 -37.91
C SER A 410 -28.04 -17.41 -37.74
N GLY A 411 -28.03 -16.62 -36.67
CA GLY A 411 -29.01 -15.56 -36.45
C GLY A 411 -29.30 -15.31 -34.97
N THR A 412 -30.01 -14.22 -34.69
CA THR A 412 -30.51 -13.91 -33.35
C THR A 412 -31.84 -14.62 -33.10
N PHE A 413 -31.92 -15.39 -32.03
CA PHE A 413 -33.09 -16.16 -31.65
C PHE A 413 -33.57 -15.76 -30.27
N TYR A 414 -34.89 -15.67 -30.09
CA TYR A 414 -35.47 -15.36 -28.79
C TYR A 414 -36.67 -16.24 -28.45
N TRP A 415 -36.98 -16.29 -27.15
CA TRP A 415 -38.12 -16.96 -26.55
C TRP A 415 -38.73 -16.04 -25.48
N ASP A 416 -40.00 -15.71 -25.63
CA ASP A 416 -40.78 -14.91 -24.70
C ASP A 416 -41.62 -15.82 -23.80
N PHE A 417 -41.61 -15.52 -22.51
CA PHE A 417 -42.35 -16.22 -21.47
C PHE A 417 -43.20 -15.24 -20.66
N ARG A 418 -44.34 -15.72 -20.18
CA ARG A 418 -45.27 -14.93 -19.36
C ARG A 418 -45.80 -15.74 -18.19
N PHE A 419 -45.94 -15.11 -17.03
CA PHE A 419 -46.53 -15.76 -15.85
C PHE A 419 -48.01 -16.03 -16.09
N ALA A 420 -48.50 -17.21 -15.71
CA ALA A 420 -49.90 -17.59 -15.78
C ALA A 420 -50.37 -18.17 -14.43
N ASN A 421 -51.58 -17.82 -14.01
CA ASN A 421 -52.19 -18.38 -12.82
C ASN A 421 -52.75 -19.80 -13.09
N ALA A 422 -53.31 -20.45 -12.06
CA ALA A 422 -53.88 -21.80 -12.18
C ALA A 422 -55.05 -21.92 -13.17
N SER A 423 -55.69 -20.82 -13.57
CA SER A 423 -56.73 -20.80 -14.61
C SER A 423 -56.18 -20.48 -16.01
N GLY A 424 -54.85 -20.40 -16.17
CA GLY A 424 -54.19 -20.06 -17.44
C GLY A 424 -54.25 -18.57 -17.80
N THR A 425 -54.65 -17.69 -16.88
CA THR A 425 -54.70 -16.24 -17.10
C THR A 425 -53.33 -15.62 -16.91
N PHE A 426 -52.84 -14.89 -17.93
CA PHE A 426 -51.53 -14.25 -17.88
C PHE A 426 -51.48 -13.02 -16.96
N PHE A 427 -50.37 -12.85 -16.25
CA PHE A 427 -50.08 -11.70 -15.40
C PHE A 427 -48.57 -11.37 -15.43
N GLY A 428 -48.17 -10.26 -14.81
CA GLY A 428 -46.76 -9.86 -14.72
C GLY A 428 -46.11 -9.43 -16.03
N ASP A 429 -44.80 -9.23 -15.95
CA ASP A 429 -43.93 -8.90 -17.06
C ASP A 429 -43.83 -10.07 -18.04
N ILE A 430 -43.45 -9.76 -19.28
CA ILE A 430 -42.90 -10.76 -20.21
C ILE A 430 -41.40 -10.83 -19.91
N ILE A 431 -40.89 -12.03 -19.67
CA ILE A 431 -39.45 -12.28 -19.55
C ILE A 431 -38.99 -13.07 -20.76
N TYR A 432 -37.79 -12.81 -21.25
CA TYR A 432 -37.33 -13.42 -22.50
C TYR A 432 -35.90 -13.92 -22.41
N ALA A 433 -35.56 -14.86 -23.30
CA ALA A 433 -34.19 -15.26 -23.58
C ALA A 433 -33.85 -14.81 -24.99
N ARG A 434 -32.71 -14.16 -25.22
CA ARG A 434 -32.20 -13.86 -26.57
C ARG A 434 -30.75 -14.33 -26.71
N ILE A 435 -30.43 -15.04 -27.78
CA ILE A 435 -29.07 -15.54 -28.08
C ILE A 435 -28.71 -15.34 -29.55
N VAL A 436 -27.41 -15.37 -29.87
CA VAL A 436 -26.92 -15.39 -31.25
C VAL A 436 -26.43 -16.80 -31.58
N ALA A 437 -27.14 -17.54 -32.43
CA ALA A 437 -26.66 -18.86 -32.82
C ALA A 437 -25.48 -18.72 -33.79
N VAL A 438 -24.34 -19.34 -33.47
CA VAL A 438 -23.10 -19.26 -34.24
C VAL A 438 -22.63 -20.64 -34.69
N LYS A 439 -22.05 -20.72 -35.89
CA LYS A 439 -21.49 -21.96 -36.40
C LYS A 439 -20.25 -22.35 -35.57
N PRO A 440 -20.13 -23.60 -35.10
CA PRO A 440 -18.89 -24.05 -34.46
C PRO A 440 -17.72 -23.90 -35.44
N ALA A 441 -16.66 -23.19 -35.04
CA ALA A 441 -15.49 -22.99 -35.86
C ALA A 441 -14.56 -24.21 -35.77
N THR A 442 -14.36 -24.91 -36.88
CA THR A 442 -13.28 -25.88 -37.05
C THR A 442 -12.10 -25.17 -37.70
N GLY A 443 -11.06 -24.85 -36.91
CA GLY A 443 -9.75 -24.41 -37.42
C GLY A 443 -9.20 -23.05 -36.96
N GLY A 444 -9.63 -22.46 -35.84
CA GLY A 444 -9.04 -21.20 -35.34
C GLY A 444 -7.95 -21.41 -34.27
N THR A 445 -7.27 -20.32 -33.94
CA THR A 445 -6.15 -20.26 -32.96
C THR A 445 -6.68 -19.99 -31.55
N PRO A 446 -6.39 -20.85 -30.55
CA PRO A 446 -6.72 -20.56 -29.15
C PRO A 446 -5.74 -19.52 -28.60
N ASP A 447 -6.25 -18.48 -27.95
CA ASP A 447 -5.41 -17.47 -27.29
C ASP A 447 -6.15 -16.84 -26.11
N ALA A 448 -5.42 -16.54 -25.03
CA ALA A 448 -5.96 -16.02 -23.77
C ALA A 448 -5.19 -14.78 -23.28
N LYS A 449 -5.91 -13.75 -22.83
CA LYS A 449 -5.33 -12.54 -22.23
C LYS A 449 -5.68 -12.48 -20.75
N PHE A 450 -4.68 -12.32 -19.89
CA PHE A 450 -4.91 -12.05 -18.47
C PHE A 450 -5.56 -10.67 -18.27
N ILE A 451 -6.57 -10.59 -17.41
CA ILE A 451 -7.29 -9.36 -17.10
C ILE A 451 -6.93 -8.86 -15.70
N ARG A 452 -7.13 -9.68 -14.65
CA ARG A 452 -6.83 -9.32 -13.25
C ARG A 452 -6.90 -10.51 -12.32
N ASP A 453 -6.33 -10.35 -11.13
CA ASP A 453 -6.61 -11.24 -10.00
C ASP A 453 -8.03 -11.03 -9.47
N VAL A 454 -8.66 -12.12 -9.04
CA VAL A 454 -10.02 -12.11 -8.47
C VAL A 454 -10.02 -12.37 -6.97
N THR A 455 -9.22 -13.32 -6.47
CA THR A 455 -9.24 -13.69 -5.04
C THR A 455 -8.01 -13.22 -4.27
N ILE A 456 -6.84 -13.75 -4.61
CA ILE A 456 -5.59 -13.55 -3.85
C ILE A 456 -4.71 -12.61 -4.66
N PRO A 457 -4.57 -11.32 -4.27
CA PRO A 457 -3.55 -10.45 -4.83
C PRO A 457 -2.15 -11.00 -4.55
N ASP A 458 -1.19 -10.58 -5.36
CA ASP A 458 0.19 -10.97 -5.12
C ASP A 458 0.74 -10.42 -3.80
N ASP A 459 1.70 -11.15 -3.23
CA ASP A 459 2.34 -10.92 -1.92
C ASP A 459 1.45 -11.10 -0.70
N THR A 460 0.20 -11.52 -0.88
CA THR A 460 -0.72 -11.80 0.23
C THR A 460 -0.04 -12.73 1.25
N PRO A 461 0.01 -12.36 2.55
CA PRO A 461 0.52 -13.23 3.58
C PRO A 461 -0.48 -14.35 3.85
N ILE A 462 -0.03 -15.60 3.73
CA ILE A 462 -0.83 -16.80 3.95
C ILE A 462 -0.12 -17.68 4.97
N GLU A 463 -0.80 -17.96 6.07
CA GLU A 463 -0.27 -18.76 7.18
C GLU A 463 0.25 -20.13 6.70
N PRO A 464 1.37 -20.62 7.25
CA PRO A 464 1.97 -21.89 6.83
C PRO A 464 0.96 -23.05 6.81
N GLY A 465 0.96 -23.83 5.71
CA GLY A 465 0.08 -24.99 5.55
C GLY A 465 -1.39 -24.66 5.25
N THR A 466 -1.78 -23.39 5.15
CA THR A 466 -3.16 -22.99 4.85
C THR A 466 -3.52 -23.30 3.40
N THR A 467 -4.68 -23.93 3.20
CA THR A 467 -5.26 -24.13 1.87
C THR A 467 -6.05 -22.88 1.44
N PHE A 468 -5.84 -22.42 0.21
CA PHE A 468 -6.49 -21.26 -0.37
C PHE A 468 -6.80 -21.48 -1.86
N THR A 469 -7.68 -20.67 -2.44
CA THR A 469 -8.02 -20.75 -3.88
C THR A 469 -7.61 -19.47 -4.60
N LYS A 470 -6.70 -19.59 -5.57
CA LYS A 470 -6.30 -18.49 -6.46
C LYS A 470 -7.21 -18.51 -7.69
N THR A 471 -7.83 -17.36 -7.98
CA THR A 471 -8.70 -17.17 -9.15
C THR A 471 -8.19 -16.01 -9.98
N TRP A 472 -8.01 -16.23 -11.28
CA TRP A 472 -7.65 -15.22 -12.27
C TRP A 472 -8.82 -14.99 -13.23
N ARG A 473 -9.05 -13.73 -13.61
CA ARG A 473 -9.91 -13.41 -14.74
C ARG A 473 -9.09 -13.35 -16.01
N VAL A 474 -9.54 -14.06 -17.04
CA VAL A 474 -8.93 -14.08 -18.37
C VAL A 474 -9.97 -13.80 -19.44
N LEU A 475 -9.54 -13.20 -20.54
CA LEU A 475 -10.32 -12.98 -21.75
C LEU A 475 -9.88 -14.02 -22.80
N ASN A 476 -10.83 -14.72 -23.42
CA ASN A 476 -10.55 -15.45 -24.64
C ASN A 476 -10.42 -14.45 -25.79
N ASN A 477 -9.20 -14.07 -26.15
CA ASN A 477 -8.91 -13.19 -27.29
C ASN A 477 -8.53 -13.97 -28.56
N GLY A 478 -8.65 -15.30 -28.54
CA GLY A 478 -8.46 -16.17 -29.69
C GLY A 478 -9.68 -16.26 -30.60
N SER A 479 -9.58 -17.08 -31.65
CA SER A 479 -10.65 -17.27 -32.65
C SER A 479 -11.46 -18.56 -32.44
N VAL A 480 -11.15 -19.34 -31.40
CA VAL A 480 -11.89 -20.56 -31.02
C VAL A 480 -12.41 -20.47 -29.60
N ALA A 481 -13.56 -21.09 -29.37
CA ALA A 481 -14.08 -21.26 -28.02
C ALA A 481 -13.23 -22.31 -27.26
N TRP A 482 -12.93 -22.03 -26.01
CA TRP A 482 -12.38 -23.04 -25.09
C TRP A 482 -13.50 -23.84 -24.48
N GLY A 483 -13.20 -25.02 -23.94
CA GLY A 483 -14.19 -25.86 -23.28
C GLY A 483 -13.62 -27.23 -22.91
N PRO A 484 -14.46 -28.26 -22.77
CA PRO A 484 -14.00 -29.62 -22.48
C PRO A 484 -12.84 -30.07 -23.39
N GLY A 485 -11.73 -30.49 -22.79
CA GLY A 485 -10.48 -30.86 -23.48
C GLY A 485 -9.36 -29.81 -23.37
N PHE A 486 -9.70 -28.57 -23.03
CA PHE A 486 -8.72 -27.53 -22.67
C PHE A 486 -8.39 -27.63 -21.17
N SER A 487 -7.16 -27.27 -20.79
CA SER A 487 -6.73 -27.35 -19.38
C SER A 487 -5.82 -26.19 -18.97
N LEU A 488 -5.95 -25.72 -17.72
CA LEU A 488 -4.97 -24.85 -17.08
C LEU A 488 -3.91 -25.74 -16.40
N ARG A 489 -2.62 -25.48 -16.65
CA ARG A 489 -1.54 -26.32 -16.13
C ARG A 489 -0.46 -25.50 -15.44
N PHE A 490 0.11 -26.06 -14.38
CA PHE A 490 1.28 -25.51 -13.72
C PHE A 490 2.50 -25.65 -14.62
N VAL A 491 3.26 -24.57 -14.80
CA VAL A 491 4.41 -24.52 -15.73
C VAL A 491 5.71 -24.05 -15.07
N GLY A 492 5.69 -23.49 -13.85
CA GLY A 492 6.91 -23.01 -13.19
C GLY A 492 6.71 -22.52 -11.75
N GLY A 493 7.81 -22.44 -10.99
CA GLY A 493 7.82 -21.97 -9.60
C GLY A 493 7.64 -23.08 -8.55
N THR A 494 7.06 -22.74 -7.40
CA THR A 494 6.70 -23.68 -6.34
C THR A 494 5.31 -24.24 -6.60
N ALA A 495 5.23 -25.55 -6.87
CA ALA A 495 3.97 -26.27 -6.96
C ALA A 495 3.32 -26.35 -5.57
N MET A 496 2.55 -25.33 -5.22
CA MET A 496 1.77 -25.23 -3.98
C MET A 496 0.51 -26.13 -4.04
N THR A 497 0.48 -27.15 -4.88
CA THR A 497 -0.65 -28.06 -5.03
C THR A 497 -0.19 -29.38 -5.63
N ASN A 498 -0.94 -30.44 -5.36
CA ASN A 498 -0.78 -31.73 -6.02
C ASN A 498 -1.54 -31.81 -7.36
N GLU A 499 -2.48 -30.88 -7.59
CA GLU A 499 -3.33 -30.86 -8.77
C GLU A 499 -2.78 -29.85 -9.79
N THR A 500 -1.74 -30.26 -10.52
CA THR A 500 -1.00 -29.40 -11.48
C THR A 500 -1.70 -29.22 -12.82
N ARG A 501 -2.90 -29.77 -12.99
CA ARG A 501 -3.74 -29.69 -14.19
C ARG A 501 -5.20 -29.58 -13.81
N VAL A 502 -5.87 -28.53 -14.28
CA VAL A 502 -7.30 -28.26 -14.08
C VAL A 502 -8.01 -28.25 -15.43
N GLU A 503 -8.99 -29.12 -15.62
CA GLU A 503 -9.79 -29.20 -16.85
C GLU A 503 -10.82 -28.08 -16.93
N LEU A 504 -10.98 -27.47 -18.11
CA LEU A 504 -12.04 -26.52 -18.37
C LEU A 504 -13.33 -27.27 -18.70
N THR A 505 -14.40 -27.01 -17.94
CA THR A 505 -15.70 -27.68 -18.11
C THR A 505 -16.73 -26.79 -18.81
N ALA A 506 -16.64 -25.47 -18.63
CA ALA A 506 -17.49 -24.49 -19.28
C ALA A 506 -16.93 -24.07 -20.64
N VAL A 507 -17.82 -23.84 -21.61
CA VAL A 507 -17.43 -23.27 -22.91
C VAL A 507 -17.20 -21.77 -22.75
N VAL A 508 -16.04 -21.29 -23.21
CA VAL A 508 -15.65 -19.87 -23.16
C VAL A 508 -15.52 -19.37 -24.60
N PRO A 509 -16.52 -18.63 -25.13
CA PRO A 509 -16.49 -18.13 -26.51
C PRO A 509 -15.37 -17.11 -26.74
N PRO A 510 -14.93 -16.91 -28.00
CA PRO A 510 -14.10 -15.77 -28.38
C PRO A 510 -14.68 -14.44 -27.87
N ASN A 511 -13.78 -13.53 -27.49
CA ASN A 511 -14.03 -12.23 -26.89
C ASN A 511 -14.86 -12.24 -25.59
N SER A 512 -14.90 -13.38 -24.88
CA SER A 512 -15.59 -13.51 -23.59
C SER A 512 -14.60 -13.69 -22.44
N GLU A 513 -14.89 -13.11 -21.29
CA GLU A 513 -14.11 -13.29 -20.05
C GLU A 513 -14.58 -14.53 -19.27
N THR A 514 -13.65 -15.18 -18.58
CA THR A 514 -13.94 -16.27 -17.64
C THR A 514 -12.99 -16.21 -16.44
N ASP A 515 -13.41 -16.83 -15.35
CA ASP A 515 -12.56 -17.09 -14.19
C ASP A 515 -11.92 -18.47 -14.27
N LEU A 516 -10.63 -18.53 -13.98
CA LEU A 516 -9.88 -19.77 -13.83
C LEU A 516 -9.40 -19.88 -12.39
N SER A 517 -9.68 -21.01 -11.73
CA SER A 517 -9.39 -21.22 -10.31
C SER A 517 -8.48 -22.42 -10.09
N VAL A 518 -7.56 -22.30 -9.14
CA VAL A 518 -6.73 -23.41 -8.62
C VAL A 518 -6.74 -23.40 -7.10
N THR A 519 -6.87 -24.59 -6.49
CA THR A 519 -6.72 -24.75 -5.05
C THR A 519 -5.27 -25.09 -4.71
N LEU A 520 -4.69 -24.32 -3.80
CA LEU A 520 -3.28 -24.34 -3.41
C LEU A 520 -3.16 -24.44 -1.89
N GLN A 521 -2.00 -24.87 -1.40
CA GLN A 521 -1.61 -24.93 -0.01
C GLN A 521 -0.31 -24.16 0.17
N ALA A 522 -0.33 -23.17 1.06
CA ALA A 522 0.84 -22.41 1.44
C ALA A 522 1.92 -23.36 2.01
N PRO A 523 3.18 -23.27 1.55
CA PRO A 523 4.25 -24.10 2.08
C PRO A 523 4.41 -23.94 3.60
N PRO A 524 4.85 -24.98 4.32
CA PRO A 524 5.05 -24.91 5.78
C PRO A 524 6.26 -24.06 6.17
N THR A 525 7.17 -23.83 5.23
CA THR A 525 8.39 -23.05 5.45
C THR A 525 8.10 -21.58 5.16
N PRO A 526 8.49 -20.64 6.04
CA PRO A 526 8.36 -19.22 5.79
C PRO A 526 9.15 -18.78 4.55
N GLY A 527 8.64 -17.80 3.81
CA GLY A 527 9.29 -17.30 2.61
C GLY A 527 8.32 -16.78 1.56
N SER A 528 8.87 -16.25 0.47
CA SER A 528 8.09 -15.85 -0.70
C SER A 528 8.00 -17.01 -1.68
N TYR A 529 6.79 -17.32 -2.12
CA TYR A 529 6.53 -18.40 -3.05
C TYR A 529 5.77 -17.86 -4.25
N TYR A 530 6.06 -18.39 -5.43
CA TYR A 530 5.34 -18.08 -6.65
C TYR A 530 4.96 -19.36 -7.39
N GLY A 531 3.88 -19.30 -8.17
CA GLY A 531 3.46 -20.39 -9.03
C GLY A 531 2.94 -19.86 -10.36
N ASP A 532 3.50 -20.37 -11.45
CA ASP A 532 3.18 -19.97 -12.82
C ASP A 532 2.30 -21.02 -13.49
N TRP A 533 1.26 -20.57 -14.19
CA TRP A 533 0.24 -21.41 -14.81
C TRP A 533 -0.08 -20.93 -16.24
N ARG A 534 -0.43 -21.86 -17.12
CA ARG A 534 -0.75 -21.57 -18.52
C ARG A 534 -1.81 -22.50 -19.10
N LEU A 535 -2.68 -21.98 -19.96
CA LEU A 535 -3.70 -22.77 -20.66
C LEU A 535 -3.06 -23.65 -21.74
N HIS A 536 -3.67 -24.82 -21.96
CA HIS A 536 -3.27 -25.82 -22.93
C HIS A 536 -4.47 -26.32 -23.74
N ASP A 537 -4.26 -26.50 -25.04
CA ASP A 537 -5.25 -27.02 -25.98
C ASP A 537 -5.43 -28.55 -25.83
N PRO A 538 -6.42 -29.16 -26.52
CA PRO A 538 -6.63 -30.61 -26.48
C PRO A 538 -5.46 -31.45 -27.02
N SER A 539 -4.58 -30.86 -27.83
CA SER A 539 -3.37 -31.50 -28.34
C SER A 539 -2.20 -31.40 -27.35
N GLY A 540 -2.36 -30.63 -26.27
CA GLY A 540 -1.35 -30.40 -25.24
C GLY A 540 -0.40 -29.24 -25.53
N ASN A 541 -0.69 -28.39 -26.52
CA ASN A 541 0.09 -27.18 -26.78
C ASN A 541 -0.33 -26.06 -25.82
N SER A 542 0.62 -25.33 -25.26
CA SER A 542 0.34 -24.16 -24.43
C SER A 542 -0.05 -22.94 -25.27
N PHE A 543 -0.97 -22.11 -24.77
CA PHE A 543 -1.40 -20.88 -25.42
C PHE A 543 -1.77 -19.80 -24.40
N GLY A 544 -1.91 -18.55 -24.86
CA GLY A 544 -2.31 -17.44 -24.01
C GLY A 544 -1.24 -16.93 -23.06
N HIS A 545 -1.60 -15.91 -22.30
CA HIS A 545 -0.82 -15.30 -21.24
C HIS A 545 -0.51 -16.31 -20.14
N LEU A 546 0.67 -16.17 -19.55
CA LEU A 546 1.00 -16.82 -18.29
C LEU A 546 0.22 -16.12 -17.17
N VAL A 547 -0.47 -16.89 -16.34
CA VAL A 547 -1.12 -16.39 -15.12
C VAL A 547 -0.33 -16.90 -13.93
N PHE A 548 -0.04 -16.04 -12.97
CA PHE A 548 0.82 -16.39 -11.85
C PHE A 548 0.21 -15.97 -10.52
N LEU A 549 0.72 -16.54 -9.45
CA LEU A 549 0.50 -16.01 -8.12
C LEU A 549 1.82 -15.83 -7.41
N ARG A 550 1.86 -14.86 -6.50
CA ARG A 550 2.89 -14.73 -5.47
C ARG A 550 2.26 -14.62 -4.10
N ILE A 551 2.78 -15.36 -3.12
CA ILE A 551 2.36 -15.29 -1.72
C ILE A 551 3.57 -15.15 -0.81
N THR A 552 3.34 -14.65 0.39
CA THR A 552 4.31 -14.72 1.47
C THR A 552 3.81 -15.67 2.54
N VAL A 553 4.64 -16.61 2.99
CA VAL A 553 4.34 -17.43 4.17
C VAL A 553 5.06 -16.80 5.35
N PRO A 554 4.33 -16.27 6.35
CA PRO A 554 4.93 -15.65 7.51
C PRO A 554 5.57 -16.70 8.42
N THR A 555 6.60 -16.30 9.16
CA THR A 555 7.20 -17.15 10.19
C THR A 555 6.24 -17.31 11.37
N PRO A 556 5.93 -18.54 11.84
CA PRO A 556 5.15 -18.72 13.05
C PRO A 556 5.85 -18.00 14.21
N THR A 557 5.19 -16.99 14.78
CA THR A 557 5.85 -16.05 15.69
C THR A 557 5.96 -16.58 17.12
N MET A 558 7.17 -16.82 17.60
CA MET A 558 7.51 -16.65 19.02
C MET A 558 7.54 -15.15 19.37
N PRO A 559 7.29 -14.74 20.64
CA PRO A 559 7.39 -13.35 21.04
C PRO A 559 8.82 -12.84 20.83
N SER A 560 8.97 -11.74 20.09
CA SER A 560 10.26 -11.08 19.90
C SER A 560 10.72 -10.40 21.20
N LEU A 561 12.01 -10.52 21.53
CA LEU A 561 12.59 -9.89 22.71
C LEU A 561 12.76 -8.36 22.59
N ALA A 562 12.82 -7.82 21.36
CA ALA A 562 13.04 -6.38 21.15
C ALA A 562 12.26 -5.82 19.93
N PRO A 563 11.74 -4.59 20.00
CA PRO A 563 11.19 -3.90 18.83
C PRO A 563 12.30 -3.60 17.81
N ALA A 564 11.97 -3.69 16.52
CA ALA A 564 12.93 -3.41 15.45
C ALA A 564 13.13 -1.90 15.25
N MET A 565 14.38 -1.47 15.15
CA MET A 565 14.77 -0.08 14.88
C MET A 565 15.72 -0.06 13.68
N SER A 566 15.57 0.95 12.82
CA SER A 566 16.46 1.16 11.67
C SER A 566 17.51 2.22 12.01
N GLN A 567 18.79 1.99 11.71
CA GLN A 567 19.79 3.06 11.79
C GLN A 567 19.51 4.16 10.74
N ARG A 568 18.81 3.83 9.65
CA ARG A 568 18.45 4.73 8.55
C ARG A 568 17.14 5.49 8.76
N ASP A 569 16.56 5.39 9.95
CA ASP A 569 15.35 6.13 10.28
C ASP A 569 15.63 7.66 10.21
N PRO A 570 14.83 8.44 9.46
CA PRO A 570 15.03 9.89 9.34
C PRO A 570 15.10 10.64 10.67
N LEU A 571 14.53 10.09 11.76
CA LEU A 571 14.58 10.68 13.09
C LEU A 571 16.01 10.79 13.67
N TRP A 572 16.94 9.96 13.21
CA TRP A 572 18.31 9.95 13.74
C TRP A 572 19.39 9.65 12.71
N ALA A 573 19.05 9.26 11.49
CA ALA A 573 20.01 8.89 10.45
C ALA A 573 21.08 9.97 10.20
N ASP A 574 20.70 11.25 10.21
CA ASP A 574 21.62 12.36 9.94
C ASP A 574 22.43 12.81 11.16
N LYS A 575 22.14 12.29 12.35
CA LYS A 575 22.85 12.66 13.57
C LYS A 575 24.27 12.08 13.56
N ARG A 576 25.25 12.88 13.99
CA ARG A 576 26.64 12.44 14.15
C ARG A 576 26.76 11.34 15.19
N LEU A 577 27.42 10.25 14.80
CA LEU A 577 27.73 9.12 15.67
C LEU A 577 28.92 9.49 16.56
N GLY A 578 28.75 9.39 17.88
CA GLY A 578 29.79 9.66 18.87
C GLY A 578 30.05 11.14 19.16
N HIS A 579 31.29 11.46 19.55
CA HIS A 579 31.71 12.77 20.02
C HIS A 579 31.73 13.84 18.91
N ALA A 580 31.67 15.10 19.33
CA ALA A 580 31.86 16.24 18.43
C ALA A 580 33.19 16.13 17.66
N GLY A 581 33.13 16.25 16.33
CA GLY A 581 34.27 16.03 15.43
C GLY A 581 34.21 14.72 14.64
N SER A 582 33.30 13.80 14.97
CA SER A 582 33.02 12.63 14.13
C SER A 582 32.48 13.03 12.76
N THR A 583 33.02 12.42 11.70
CA THR A 583 32.51 12.58 10.32
C THR A 583 31.41 11.59 9.98
N LYS A 584 31.13 10.63 10.87
CA LYS A 584 30.19 9.52 10.64
C LYS A 584 28.81 9.87 11.19
N THR A 585 27.76 9.41 10.51
CA THR A 585 26.39 9.52 11.02
C THR A 585 25.88 8.18 11.53
N ILE A 586 24.79 8.21 12.31
CA ILE A 586 24.09 6.99 12.74
C ILE A 586 23.55 6.23 11.53
N GLY A 587 23.04 6.92 10.51
CA GLY A 587 22.51 6.33 9.28
C GLY A 587 23.55 5.52 8.51
N GLU A 588 24.78 6.03 8.45
CA GLU A 588 25.85 5.39 7.69
C GLU A 588 26.61 4.31 8.50
N TRP A 589 26.89 4.55 9.80
CA TRP A 589 27.81 3.73 10.60
C TRP A 589 27.24 3.26 11.95
N GLY A 590 25.95 3.48 12.22
CA GLY A 590 25.32 3.26 13.52
C GLY A 590 24.75 1.87 13.79
N CYS A 591 25.16 0.83 13.04
CA CYS A 591 24.58 -0.52 13.16
C CYS A 591 24.69 -1.08 14.59
N LEU A 592 25.89 -1.04 15.19
CA LEU A 592 26.10 -1.52 16.57
C LEU A 592 25.36 -0.66 17.60
N LEU A 593 25.42 0.66 17.49
CA LEU A 593 24.68 1.58 18.36
C LEU A 593 23.18 1.26 18.35
N THR A 594 22.63 1.00 17.16
CA THR A 594 21.21 0.68 16.98
C THR A 594 20.87 -0.68 17.60
N CYS A 595 21.73 -1.69 17.44
CA CYS A 595 21.61 -2.95 18.17
C CYS A 595 21.61 -2.74 19.69
N LEU A 596 22.54 -1.95 20.22
CA LEU A 596 22.61 -1.67 21.66
C LEU A 596 21.40 -0.88 22.17
N ALA A 597 20.82 0.02 21.37
CA ALA A 597 19.58 0.72 21.72
C ALA A 597 18.40 -0.26 21.85
N MET A 598 18.29 -1.20 20.92
CA MET A 598 17.29 -2.27 20.98
C MET A 598 17.55 -3.25 22.15
N THR A 599 18.81 -3.62 22.42
CA THR A 599 19.20 -4.44 23.59
C THR A 599 18.85 -3.75 24.90
N ALA A 600 19.20 -2.47 25.07
CA ALA A 600 18.84 -1.71 26.25
C ALA A 600 17.31 -1.64 26.43
N THR A 601 16.58 -1.52 25.32
CA THR A 601 15.12 -1.53 25.32
C THR A 601 14.55 -2.86 25.83
N ALA A 602 15.07 -3.99 25.33
CA ALA A 602 14.69 -5.32 25.80
C ALA A 602 15.00 -5.53 27.30
N LEU A 603 16.11 -4.95 27.78
CA LEU A 603 16.54 -5.02 29.18
C LEU A 603 15.84 -3.96 30.08
N GLY A 604 14.72 -3.40 29.62
CA GLY A 604 13.86 -2.54 30.43
C GLY A 604 14.29 -1.08 30.50
N ARG A 605 15.13 -0.61 29.57
CA ARG A 605 15.38 0.82 29.35
C ARG A 605 14.47 1.35 28.24
N THR A 606 14.30 2.66 28.18
CA THR A 606 13.59 3.29 27.06
C THR A 606 14.57 4.25 26.42
N THR A 607 15.03 3.86 25.25
CA THR A 607 16.02 4.59 24.49
C THR A 607 15.81 4.31 23.00
N ASP A 608 16.47 5.08 22.17
CA ASP A 608 16.53 4.95 20.72
C ASP A 608 17.99 5.20 20.30
N PRO A 609 18.37 5.01 19.02
CA PRO A 609 19.76 5.22 18.60
C PRO A 609 20.27 6.63 18.89
N ARG A 610 19.43 7.67 18.74
CA ARG A 610 19.81 9.06 19.04
C ARG A 610 20.04 9.29 20.53
N ARG A 611 19.12 8.84 21.39
CA ARG A 611 19.20 9.00 22.85
C ARG A 611 20.35 8.20 23.43
N LEU A 612 20.57 6.97 22.95
CA LEU A 612 21.69 6.16 23.40
C LEU A 612 23.02 6.76 22.95
N ASN A 613 23.11 7.30 21.72
CA ASN A 613 24.30 8.00 21.24
C ASN A 613 24.68 9.16 22.16
N ASP A 614 23.71 10.02 22.52
CA ASP A 614 23.94 11.15 23.41
C ASP A 614 24.36 10.68 24.82
N ALA A 615 23.71 9.65 25.34
CA ALA A 615 24.06 9.07 26.64
C ALA A 615 25.46 8.45 26.64
N MET A 616 25.88 7.79 25.57
CA MET A 616 27.22 7.23 25.41
C MET A 616 28.29 8.33 25.29
N VAL A 617 28.00 9.46 24.63
CA VAL A 617 28.91 10.62 24.61
C VAL A 617 29.15 11.15 26.03
N SER A 618 28.11 11.27 26.85
CA SER A 618 28.23 11.81 28.20
C SER A 618 28.82 10.83 29.22
N ASN A 619 28.61 9.53 29.04
CA ASN A 619 28.99 8.50 30.03
C ASN A 619 30.14 7.61 29.55
N GLY A 620 30.85 8.02 28.50
CA GLY A 620 32.07 7.36 28.03
C GLY A 620 31.82 6.02 27.33
N GLY A 621 30.75 5.89 26.56
CA GLY A 621 30.42 4.69 25.78
C GLY A 621 31.24 4.50 24.49
N PHE A 622 32.08 5.47 24.10
CA PHE A 622 32.96 5.39 22.92
C PHE A 622 34.43 5.25 23.33
N LEU A 623 35.20 4.49 22.54
CA LEU A 623 36.66 4.34 22.67
C LEU A 623 37.41 5.55 22.10
N ASP A 624 36.88 6.13 21.02
CA ASP A 624 37.40 7.31 20.33
C ASP A 624 36.24 8.23 19.89
N LEU A 625 36.37 8.94 18.76
CA LEU A 625 35.32 9.81 18.24
C LEU A 625 33.99 9.09 17.97
N TYR A 626 33.97 7.84 17.52
CA TYR A 626 32.73 7.15 17.13
C TYR A 626 32.74 5.62 17.33
N LEU A 627 33.88 5.02 17.68
CA LEU A 627 34.02 3.59 17.90
C LEU A 627 33.37 3.19 19.22
N THR A 628 32.29 2.41 19.14
CA THR A 628 31.50 1.99 20.30
C THR A 628 32.26 0.97 21.16
N LYS A 629 32.28 1.17 22.48
CA LYS A 629 32.82 0.17 23.42
C LYS A 629 31.92 -1.05 23.49
N TRP A 630 32.50 -2.25 23.60
CA TRP A 630 31.72 -3.47 23.81
C TRP A 630 30.86 -3.45 25.06
N LYS A 631 31.33 -2.77 26.12
CA LYS A 631 30.63 -2.58 27.40
C LYS A 631 29.82 -1.28 27.50
N ALA A 632 29.57 -0.60 26.38
CA ALA A 632 28.95 0.72 26.36
C ALA A 632 27.62 0.81 27.15
N LEU A 633 26.78 -0.23 27.12
CA LEU A 633 25.53 -0.21 27.90
C LEU A 633 25.78 -0.27 29.40
N THR A 634 26.85 -0.92 29.87
CA THR A 634 27.24 -0.92 31.29
C THR A 634 27.80 0.44 31.72
N ASP A 635 28.56 1.09 30.83
CA ASP A 635 29.08 2.43 31.10
C ASP A 635 27.93 3.46 31.18
N VAL A 636 26.84 3.28 30.40
CA VAL A 636 25.65 4.16 30.40
C VAL A 636 24.61 3.79 31.47
N TYR A 637 24.38 2.49 31.70
CA TYR A 637 23.35 1.97 32.61
C TYR A 637 23.97 0.99 33.61
N SER A 638 24.01 1.37 34.88
CA SER A 638 24.67 0.59 35.95
C SER A 638 24.04 -0.77 36.25
N ASP A 639 22.83 -1.03 35.78
CA ASP A 639 22.08 -2.27 35.96
C ASP A 639 22.08 -3.18 34.72
N ILE A 640 22.69 -2.75 33.60
CA ILE A 640 22.92 -3.59 32.43
C ILE A 640 24.39 -4.02 32.46
N ILE A 641 24.62 -5.31 32.62
CA ILE A 641 25.95 -5.88 32.82
C ILE A 641 26.42 -6.52 31.52
N TYR A 642 27.60 -6.12 31.08
CA TYR A 642 28.30 -6.70 29.94
C TYR A 642 28.89 -8.05 30.33
N ASP A 643 28.44 -9.11 29.67
CA ASP A 643 28.86 -10.49 29.94
C ASP A 643 30.06 -10.92 29.11
N GLY A 644 30.37 -10.19 28.03
CA GLY A 644 31.52 -10.47 27.19
C GLY A 644 31.24 -10.40 25.69
N LEU A 645 32.32 -10.52 24.92
CA LEU A 645 32.33 -10.68 23.48
C LEU A 645 32.86 -12.08 23.19
N MET A 646 32.13 -12.84 22.40
CA MET A 646 32.56 -14.15 21.92
C MET A 646 32.80 -14.08 20.42
N THR A 647 33.97 -14.52 19.96
CA THR A 647 34.27 -14.67 18.54
C THR A 647 33.74 -15.99 17.99
N SER A 648 33.58 -16.08 16.67
CA SER A 648 33.09 -17.27 15.96
C SER A 648 33.81 -18.55 16.38
N GLN A 649 33.05 -19.48 16.94
CA GLN A 649 33.46 -20.83 17.30
C GLN A 649 32.21 -21.71 17.45
N PRO A 650 32.30 -23.05 17.32
CA PRO A 650 31.12 -23.93 17.31
C PRO A 650 30.15 -23.72 18.47
N ASP A 651 30.65 -23.46 19.68
CA ASP A 651 29.83 -23.33 20.89
C ASP A 651 29.04 -22.02 20.97
N ILE A 652 29.30 -21.03 20.09
CA ILE A 652 28.65 -19.70 20.13
C ILE A 652 27.12 -19.80 20.06
N ILE A 653 26.60 -20.81 19.36
CA ILE A 653 25.17 -21.10 19.23
C ILE A 653 24.57 -21.41 20.61
N GLY A 654 25.25 -22.22 21.42
CA GLY A 654 24.77 -22.57 22.76
C GLY A 654 24.71 -21.38 23.71
N TYR A 655 25.65 -20.44 23.60
CA TYR A 655 25.63 -19.20 24.38
C TYR A 655 24.52 -18.25 23.94
N ILE A 656 24.30 -18.12 22.62
CA ILE A 656 23.18 -17.33 22.08
C ILE A 656 21.85 -17.93 22.55
N ASP A 657 21.66 -19.24 22.41
CA ASP A 657 20.47 -19.95 22.87
C ASP A 657 20.20 -19.73 24.37
N ALA A 658 21.23 -19.83 25.20
CA ALA A 658 21.13 -19.60 26.64
C ALA A 658 20.76 -18.14 26.97
N SER A 659 21.35 -17.17 26.25
CA SER A 659 21.06 -15.75 26.42
C SER A 659 19.61 -15.42 26.06
N LEU A 660 19.14 -15.92 24.91
CA LEU A 660 17.75 -15.76 24.47
C LEU A 660 16.75 -16.43 25.44
N SER A 661 17.08 -17.62 25.94
CA SER A 661 16.26 -18.32 26.93
C SER A 661 16.16 -17.57 28.26
N ALA A 662 17.17 -16.77 28.59
CA ALA A 662 17.18 -15.87 29.74
C ALA A 662 16.49 -14.52 29.47
N GLY A 663 15.91 -14.33 28.28
CA GLY A 663 15.22 -13.09 27.88
C GLY A 663 16.15 -11.98 27.41
N ASN A 664 17.41 -12.29 27.11
CA ASN A 664 18.41 -11.30 26.71
C ASN A 664 18.69 -11.42 25.19
N PRO A 665 18.42 -10.39 24.38
CA PRO A 665 18.76 -10.41 22.96
C PRO A 665 20.27 -10.22 22.75
N VAL A 666 20.80 -10.75 21.65
CA VAL A 666 22.25 -10.82 21.42
C VAL A 666 22.65 -10.05 20.17
N SER A 667 23.53 -9.07 20.31
CA SER A 667 24.08 -8.32 19.17
C SER A 667 25.17 -9.14 18.51
N ILE A 668 25.00 -9.49 17.24
CA ILE A 668 25.98 -10.28 16.48
C ILE A 668 26.60 -9.46 15.36
N HIS A 669 27.86 -9.74 15.09
CA HIS A 669 28.61 -9.26 13.95
C HIS A 669 28.51 -10.28 12.81
N VAL A 670 28.09 -9.81 11.65
CA VAL A 670 27.97 -10.57 10.41
C VAL A 670 28.76 -9.90 9.29
N ASP A 671 29.04 -10.68 8.25
CA ASP A 671 29.56 -10.19 6.99
C ASP A 671 28.41 -9.58 6.17
N PHE A 672 28.42 -8.24 6.01
CA PHE A 672 27.39 -7.52 5.27
C PHE A 672 27.29 -7.97 3.81
N THR A 673 28.41 -8.40 3.23
CA THR A 673 28.52 -8.85 1.85
C THR A 673 28.94 -10.32 1.80
N SER A 674 28.21 -11.22 2.48
CA SER A 674 28.51 -12.66 2.62
C SER A 674 28.76 -13.47 1.31
N ALA A 675 28.57 -12.85 0.14
CA ALA A 675 28.94 -13.34 -1.18
C ALA A 675 30.37 -12.97 -1.65
N THR A 676 31.18 -12.33 -0.80
CA THR A 676 32.61 -12.02 -1.00
C THR A 676 33.44 -12.47 0.21
N PRO A 677 34.77 -12.66 0.06
CA PRO A 677 35.64 -12.81 1.21
C PRO A 677 35.54 -11.57 2.09
N TYR A 678 35.25 -11.79 3.37
CA TYR A 678 35.12 -10.74 4.38
C TYR A 678 36.31 -9.77 4.36
N THR A 679 36.00 -8.47 4.38
CA THR A 679 36.95 -7.40 4.73
C THR A 679 36.43 -6.62 5.94
N ASP A 680 37.30 -5.92 6.65
CA ASP A 680 36.88 -5.10 7.81
C ASP A 680 35.91 -3.96 7.44
N ASN A 681 35.80 -3.62 6.15
CA ASN A 681 34.81 -2.66 5.64
C ASN A 681 33.41 -3.29 5.45
N ASP A 682 33.29 -4.61 5.49
CA ASP A 682 32.03 -5.35 5.36
C ASP A 682 31.40 -5.68 6.73
N GLN A 683 31.93 -5.11 7.80
CA GLN A 683 31.39 -5.32 9.15
C GLN A 683 29.97 -4.76 9.28
N HIS A 684 29.04 -5.61 9.71
CA HIS A 684 27.69 -5.18 10.06
C HIS A 684 27.18 -5.86 11.33
N TRP A 685 26.44 -5.11 12.13
CA TRP A 685 25.87 -5.60 13.38
C TRP A 685 24.36 -5.73 13.27
N VAL A 686 23.83 -6.88 13.69
CA VAL A 686 22.39 -7.16 13.77
C VAL A 686 22.04 -7.71 15.14
N LEU A 687 20.78 -7.59 15.58
CA LEU A 687 20.35 -8.05 16.88
C LEU A 687 19.52 -9.33 16.75
N ILE A 688 19.97 -10.45 17.32
CA ILE A 688 19.14 -11.64 17.46
C ILE A 688 18.10 -11.40 18.56
N VAL A 689 16.84 -11.62 18.23
CA VAL A 689 15.69 -11.35 19.10
C VAL A 689 14.80 -12.57 19.37
N ALA A 690 14.98 -13.66 18.64
CA ALA A 690 14.33 -14.95 18.90
C ALA A 690 15.07 -16.08 18.17
N LYS A 691 14.83 -17.32 18.61
CA LYS A 691 15.20 -18.54 17.87
C LYS A 691 13.97 -19.12 17.19
N ASP A 692 14.07 -19.39 15.90
CA ASP A 692 13.02 -19.93 15.05
C ASP A 692 13.50 -21.26 14.44
N GLY A 693 13.28 -22.36 15.16
CA GLY A 693 13.79 -23.68 14.75
C GLY A 693 15.32 -23.71 14.73
N ASP A 694 15.89 -23.99 13.55
CA ASP A 694 17.34 -24.00 13.31
C ASP A 694 17.90 -22.63 12.86
N ASP A 695 17.07 -21.58 12.83
CA ASP A 695 17.47 -20.22 12.47
C ASP A 695 17.24 -19.21 13.61
N TYR A 696 17.77 -18.00 13.43
CA TYR A 696 17.54 -16.88 14.32
C TYR A 696 16.75 -15.78 13.63
N ARG A 697 15.77 -15.25 14.37
CA ARG A 697 15.11 -14.01 14.01
C ARG A 697 15.96 -12.84 14.44
N ILE A 698 16.25 -11.93 13.51
CA ILE A 698 17.05 -10.74 13.74
C ILE A 698 16.26 -9.46 13.51
N ASN A 699 16.52 -8.44 14.33
CA ASN A 699 16.28 -7.05 13.95
C ASN A 699 17.55 -6.55 13.26
N ASP A 700 17.46 -6.25 11.97
CA ASP A 700 18.56 -5.71 11.19
C ASP A 700 18.47 -4.18 11.14
N PRO A 701 19.42 -3.44 11.74
CA PRO A 701 19.47 -1.98 11.69
C PRO A 701 19.46 -1.39 10.27
N TRP A 702 19.87 -2.15 9.25
CA TRP A 702 19.87 -1.66 7.87
C TRP A 702 18.47 -1.60 7.25
N LEU A 703 17.48 -2.35 7.75
CA LEU A 703 16.14 -2.37 7.16
C LEU A 703 15.34 -1.11 7.53
N LEU A 704 14.67 -0.50 6.55
CA LEU A 704 13.79 0.66 6.74
C LEU A 704 12.46 0.39 6.01
N PRO A 705 11.29 0.45 6.69
CA PRO A 705 11.13 0.62 8.13
C PRO A 705 11.82 -0.50 8.92
N GLY A 706 12.13 -0.26 10.20
CA GLY A 706 12.72 -1.28 11.06
C GLY A 706 11.82 -2.51 11.09
N GLN A 707 12.37 -3.68 10.73
CA GLN A 707 11.61 -4.92 10.64
C GLN A 707 12.48 -6.13 11.01
N GLN A 708 11.81 -7.24 11.35
CA GLN A 708 12.46 -8.52 11.62
C GLN A 708 12.80 -9.25 10.32
N ALA A 709 13.84 -10.06 10.35
CA ALA A 709 14.23 -10.93 9.24
C ALA A 709 14.87 -12.23 9.73
N SER A 710 14.99 -13.19 8.83
CA SER A 710 15.77 -14.42 9.04
C SER A 710 17.27 -14.13 8.91
N LEU A 711 18.07 -14.60 9.88
CA LEU A 711 19.53 -14.51 9.82
C LEU A 711 20.08 -15.34 8.65
N GLN A 712 19.60 -16.59 8.50
CA GLN A 712 20.02 -17.46 7.41
C GLN A 712 19.66 -16.90 6.02
N GLN A 713 18.49 -16.29 5.85
CA GLN A 713 18.07 -15.73 4.56
C GLN A 713 18.90 -14.51 4.17
N ARG A 714 19.26 -13.65 5.13
CA ARG A 714 20.01 -12.42 4.88
C ARG A 714 21.51 -12.65 4.78
N TYR A 715 22.08 -13.44 5.67
CA TYR A 715 23.53 -13.54 5.85
C TYR A 715 24.07 -14.98 5.72
N GLY A 716 23.19 -15.98 5.65
CA GLY A 716 23.58 -17.38 5.54
C GLY A 716 24.33 -17.71 4.26
N ILE A 717 25.31 -18.62 4.37
CA ILE A 717 26.10 -19.15 3.25
C ILE A 717 25.74 -20.63 3.07
N ALA A 718 25.40 -21.03 1.85
CA ALA A 718 25.02 -22.41 1.55
C ALA A 718 26.14 -23.40 1.93
N GLY A 719 25.79 -24.47 2.64
CA GLY A 719 26.75 -25.46 3.13
C GLY A 719 27.52 -25.04 4.40
N GLN A 720 27.30 -23.83 4.92
CA GLN A 720 27.82 -23.39 6.21
C GLN A 720 26.72 -23.41 7.27
N SER A 721 27.14 -23.73 8.49
CA SER A 721 26.31 -23.63 9.69
C SER A 721 26.29 -22.19 10.23
N LEU A 722 25.25 -21.83 10.97
CA LEU A 722 25.07 -20.45 11.48
C LEU A 722 26.22 -19.94 12.35
N TRP A 723 26.93 -20.82 13.07
CA TRP A 723 28.09 -20.37 13.85
C TRP A 723 29.21 -19.80 12.97
N GLN A 724 29.29 -20.22 11.71
CA GLN A 724 30.27 -19.72 10.73
C GLN A 724 29.82 -18.38 10.11
N VAL A 725 28.52 -18.11 10.11
CA VAL A 725 27.92 -16.82 9.71
C VAL A 725 28.16 -15.76 10.77
N ILE A 726 28.08 -16.15 12.04
CA ILE A 726 28.27 -15.26 13.19
C ILE A 726 29.77 -15.08 13.45
N ARG A 727 30.31 -13.89 13.11
CA ARG A 727 31.73 -13.55 13.28
C ARG A 727 32.08 -13.27 14.74
N SER A 728 31.17 -12.61 15.46
CA SER A 728 31.24 -12.43 16.90
C SER A 728 29.87 -12.09 17.49
N ALA A 729 29.70 -12.22 18.80
CA ALA A 729 28.48 -11.93 19.54
C ALA A 729 28.79 -11.18 20.85
N ILE A 730 28.01 -10.15 21.15
CA ILE A 730 28.09 -9.34 22.37
C ILE A 730 26.90 -9.69 23.27
N PHE A 731 27.19 -9.99 24.53
CA PHE A 731 26.22 -10.42 25.51
C PHE A 731 26.03 -9.40 26.62
N TYR A 732 24.77 -9.21 27.02
CA TYR A 732 24.36 -8.37 28.13
C TYR A 732 23.23 -9.04 28.90
N HIS A 733 23.15 -8.77 30.20
CA HIS A 733 21.96 -9.05 31.01
C HIS A 733 21.62 -7.87 31.90
N SER A 734 20.44 -7.89 32.54
CA SER A 734 20.08 -6.92 33.56
C SER A 734 20.11 -7.52 34.96
N THR A 735 20.56 -6.77 35.96
CA THR A 735 20.43 -7.12 37.39
C THR A 735 19.03 -6.86 37.94
N ARG A 736 18.13 -6.23 37.17
CA ARG A 736 16.72 -6.10 37.54
C ARG A 736 16.03 -7.46 37.42
N ARG A 737 15.38 -7.92 38.49
CA ARG A 737 14.48 -9.08 38.42
C ARG A 737 13.28 -8.73 37.54
N THR A 738 13.21 -9.31 36.35
CA THR A 738 11.98 -9.33 35.56
C THR A 738 11.07 -10.40 36.15
N THR A 739 10.02 -10.00 36.87
CA THR A 739 8.87 -10.89 37.08
C THR A 739 8.29 -11.21 35.70
N PRO A 740 7.99 -12.48 35.36
CA PRO A 740 7.34 -12.81 34.11
C PRO A 740 6.06 -11.98 33.99
N VAL A 741 5.97 -11.18 32.93
CA VAL A 741 4.74 -10.47 32.59
C VAL A 741 3.72 -11.54 32.23
N THR A 742 2.88 -11.90 33.19
CA THR A 742 1.59 -12.48 32.88
C THR A 742 0.79 -11.35 32.25
N ASN A 743 0.56 -11.44 30.94
CA ASN A 743 -0.39 -10.56 30.26
C ASN A 743 -1.74 -10.73 30.96
N PRO A 744 -2.30 -9.69 31.60
CA PRO A 744 -3.72 -9.71 31.90
C PRO A 744 -4.43 -9.67 30.55
N THR A 745 -5.18 -10.71 30.25
CA THR A 745 -6.14 -10.76 29.16
C THR A 745 -7.21 -9.69 29.40
N GLY A 746 -6.95 -8.48 28.90
CA GLY A 746 -7.98 -7.50 28.58
C GLY A 746 -7.98 -7.36 27.07
N ASP A 747 -9.03 -7.85 26.42
CA ASP A 747 -9.22 -7.79 24.98
C ASP A 747 -9.05 -6.35 24.46
N ALA A 748 -7.86 -6.03 23.96
CA ALA A 748 -7.69 -4.85 23.13
C ALA A 748 -8.62 -5.03 21.92
N PRO A 749 -9.44 -4.02 21.56
CA PRO A 749 -10.36 -4.17 20.45
C PRO A 749 -9.57 -4.57 19.19
N ALA A 750 -10.12 -5.52 18.43
CA ALA A 750 -9.48 -6.05 17.22
C ALA A 750 -9.17 -4.96 16.17
N ARG A 751 -9.77 -3.77 16.30
CA ARG A 751 -9.62 -2.59 15.43
C ARG A 751 -9.54 -1.29 16.24
N LEU A 752 -8.90 -0.26 15.68
CA LEU A 752 -8.96 1.11 16.21
C LEU A 752 -10.40 1.63 16.23
N GLN A 753 -10.77 2.31 17.32
CA GLN A 753 -12.04 3.03 17.43
C GLN A 753 -11.86 4.49 17.03
N THR A 754 -12.75 4.98 16.17
CA THR A 754 -12.68 6.35 15.63
C THR A 754 -13.76 7.25 16.22
N GLY A 755 -13.49 8.55 16.31
CA GLY A 755 -14.48 9.48 16.83
C GLY A 755 -14.34 10.92 16.37
N MET A 756 -15.34 11.72 16.72
CA MET A 756 -15.45 13.12 16.35
C MET A 756 -15.89 13.99 17.52
N ASN A 757 -15.21 15.13 17.70
CA ASN A 757 -15.65 16.19 18.58
C ASN A 757 -16.84 16.96 17.97
N VAL A 758 -17.93 17.09 18.72
CA VAL A 758 -19.14 17.82 18.32
C VAL A 758 -19.43 18.95 19.32
N ASN A 759 -20.16 19.98 18.89
CA ASN A 759 -20.60 21.07 19.76
C ASN A 759 -22.14 21.13 19.81
N PRO A 760 -22.78 20.59 20.86
CA PRO A 760 -24.23 20.65 21.05
C PRO A 760 -24.84 22.06 21.13
N ASP A 761 -24.04 23.08 21.40
CA ASP A 761 -24.51 24.46 21.61
C ASP A 761 -24.47 25.30 20.32
N ALA A 762 -23.86 24.79 19.25
CA ALA A 762 -23.65 25.53 18.01
C ALA A 762 -24.43 24.92 16.83
N PRO A 763 -24.94 25.75 15.91
CA PRO A 763 -25.68 25.28 14.75
C PRO A 763 -24.76 24.49 13.82
N ASN A 764 -25.29 23.42 13.22
CA ASN A 764 -24.56 22.52 12.31
C ASN A 764 -23.33 21.83 12.93
N SER A 765 -23.16 21.90 14.25
CA SER A 765 -22.00 21.35 14.96
C SER A 765 -22.24 19.99 15.62
N ASN A 766 -23.45 19.44 15.47
CA ASN A 766 -23.87 18.17 16.06
C ASN A 766 -24.95 17.49 15.19
N PRO A 767 -24.56 16.88 14.05
CA PRO A 767 -25.52 16.32 13.09
C PRO A 767 -26.07 14.96 13.56
N MET A 768 -27.24 14.99 14.19
CA MET A 768 -27.89 13.79 14.73
C MET A 768 -28.82 13.08 13.73
N SER A 769 -29.27 13.78 12.68
CA SER A 769 -30.36 13.35 11.81
C SER A 769 -29.93 12.95 10.40
N ASN A 770 -28.64 13.07 10.07
CA ASN A 770 -28.09 12.67 8.79
C ASN A 770 -27.06 11.53 8.97
N ASP A 771 -26.70 10.86 7.87
CA ASP A 771 -25.75 9.74 7.91
C ASP A 771 -24.28 10.21 7.92
N ASP A 772 -23.98 11.49 8.22
CA ASP A 772 -22.62 12.02 8.08
C ASP A 772 -21.67 11.44 9.13
N LEU A 773 -22.10 11.32 10.39
CA LEU A 773 -21.29 10.74 11.49
C LEU A 773 -21.54 9.23 11.71
N LYS A 774 -22.53 8.65 11.03
CA LYS A 774 -22.86 7.23 11.14
C LYS A 774 -21.69 6.37 10.67
N GLY A 775 -21.25 5.45 11.52
CA GLY A 775 -20.09 4.58 11.29
C GLY A 775 -18.91 4.85 12.23
N LEU A 776 -18.88 6.03 12.87
CA LEU A 776 -17.94 6.33 13.95
C LEU A 776 -18.29 5.56 15.23
N ASP A 777 -17.26 5.27 16.03
CA ASP A 777 -17.42 4.62 17.33
C ASP A 777 -17.75 5.61 18.44
N TRP A 778 -17.25 6.85 18.37
CA TRP A 778 -17.40 7.85 19.44
C TRP A 778 -17.78 9.24 18.92
N VAL A 779 -18.68 9.90 19.64
CA VAL A 779 -18.78 11.37 19.66
C VAL A 779 -18.35 11.90 21.01
N ARG A 780 -17.74 13.08 21.03
CA ARG A 780 -17.23 13.71 22.25
C ARG A 780 -17.72 15.14 22.38
N PHE A 781 -18.22 15.50 23.58
CA PHE A 781 -18.71 16.85 23.89
C PHE A 781 -18.70 17.14 25.40
N VAL A 782 -18.78 18.43 25.76
CA VAL A 782 -18.82 18.89 27.16
C VAL A 782 -20.23 18.77 27.72
N GLY A 783 -20.37 18.12 28.87
CA GLY A 783 -21.64 18.03 29.61
C GLY A 783 -21.86 19.25 30.48
N LYS A 784 -22.38 20.34 29.92
CA LYS A 784 -22.55 21.63 30.62
C LYS A 784 -23.82 21.64 31.46
N ILE A 785 -23.71 22.01 32.74
CA ILE A 785 -24.85 22.36 33.59
C ILE A 785 -24.81 23.87 33.85
N ASP A 786 -23.70 24.37 34.40
CA ASP A 786 -23.58 25.78 34.80
C ASP A 786 -23.10 26.71 33.69
N ALA A 787 -22.30 26.23 32.73
CA ALA A 787 -21.79 27.04 31.62
C ALA A 787 -22.83 27.28 30.52
N ARG A 788 -23.99 27.80 30.92
CA ARG A 788 -25.10 28.17 30.04
C ARG A 788 -25.28 29.69 30.07
N PRO A 789 -25.52 30.34 28.90
CA PRO A 789 -25.62 31.79 28.82
C PRO A 789 -26.70 32.37 29.74
N ASN A 790 -27.87 31.72 29.77
CA ASN A 790 -28.99 32.12 30.60
C ASN A 790 -28.91 31.48 32.00
N PRO A 791 -28.84 32.27 33.09
CA PRO A 791 -28.80 31.75 34.45
C PRO A 791 -29.96 30.84 34.82
N ALA A 792 -31.16 31.05 34.26
CA ALA A 792 -32.32 30.19 34.54
C ALA A 792 -32.14 28.76 34.03
N ASP A 793 -31.29 28.58 33.03
CA ASP A 793 -31.01 27.29 32.40
C ASP A 793 -29.90 26.51 33.11
N ARG A 794 -29.24 27.10 34.12
CA ARG A 794 -28.12 26.51 34.88
C ARG A 794 -28.60 25.50 35.92
N ASN A 795 -29.19 24.41 35.42
CA ASN A 795 -29.68 23.31 36.23
C ASN A 795 -29.62 22.00 35.45
N ILE A 796 -29.56 20.88 36.16
CA ILE A 796 -29.34 19.57 35.54
C ILE A 796 -30.53 19.09 34.69
N ALA A 797 -31.76 19.54 34.99
CA ALA A 797 -32.94 19.16 34.22
C ALA A 797 -32.89 19.75 32.81
N THR A 798 -32.51 21.03 32.68
CA THR A 798 -32.27 21.65 31.37
C THR A 798 -31.12 20.98 30.63
N ALA A 799 -30.05 20.57 31.35
CA ALA A 799 -28.97 19.81 30.75
C ALA A 799 -29.43 18.46 30.19
N PHE A 800 -30.25 17.70 30.93
CA PHE A 800 -30.82 16.46 30.42
C PHE A 800 -31.74 16.67 29.22
N ALA A 801 -32.58 17.71 29.23
CA ALA A 801 -33.42 18.03 28.08
C ALA A 801 -32.63 18.25 26.78
N GLN A 802 -31.40 18.78 26.88
CA GLN A 802 -30.50 18.94 25.74
C GLN A 802 -29.77 17.64 25.37
N TYR A 803 -29.19 16.93 26.33
CA TYR A 803 -28.28 15.81 26.05
C TYR A 803 -28.98 14.46 25.85
N ASP A 804 -30.15 14.24 26.45
CA ASP A 804 -30.95 13.01 26.26
C ASP A 804 -31.21 12.68 24.77
N PRO A 805 -31.73 13.61 23.93
CA PRO A 805 -31.95 13.30 22.52
C PRO A 805 -30.65 13.07 21.74
N ILE A 806 -29.57 13.76 22.11
CA ILE A 806 -28.26 13.62 21.46
C ILE A 806 -27.69 12.23 21.69
N ILE A 807 -27.59 11.84 22.95
CA ILE A 807 -27.05 10.53 23.33
C ILE A 807 -27.93 9.43 22.74
N ARG A 808 -29.26 9.54 22.85
CA ARG A 808 -30.17 8.55 22.27
C ARG A 808 -29.98 8.40 20.75
N ALA A 809 -29.85 9.50 20.01
CA ALA A 809 -29.68 9.46 18.56
C ALA A 809 -28.38 8.74 18.16
N TYR A 810 -27.25 9.07 18.79
CA TYR A 810 -25.99 8.39 18.48
C TYR A 810 -26.00 6.92 18.89
N GLN A 811 -26.59 6.58 20.04
CA GLN A 811 -26.74 5.18 20.46
C GLN A 811 -27.54 4.36 19.44
N GLN A 812 -28.62 4.92 18.88
CA GLN A 812 -29.41 4.26 17.82
C GLN A 812 -28.61 4.03 16.53
N GLN A 813 -27.56 4.82 16.29
CA GLN A 813 -26.66 4.68 15.15
C GLN A 813 -25.46 3.76 15.44
N GLY A 814 -25.34 3.23 16.66
CA GLY A 814 -24.20 2.43 17.11
C GLY A 814 -22.98 3.26 17.53
N THR A 815 -23.15 4.58 17.69
CA THR A 815 -22.09 5.51 18.10
C THR A 815 -22.20 5.86 19.58
N LYS A 816 -21.09 5.74 20.30
CA LYS A 816 -20.99 5.97 21.75
C LYS A 816 -20.76 7.44 22.06
N SER A 817 -20.98 7.85 23.31
CA SER A 817 -20.78 9.24 23.74
C SER A 817 -19.74 9.35 24.84
N LEU A 818 -18.71 10.18 24.63
CA LEU A 818 -17.74 10.59 25.64
C LEU A 818 -18.11 11.98 26.18
N ILE A 819 -18.58 12.03 27.42
CA ILE A 819 -19.02 13.25 28.09
C ILE A 819 -17.88 13.81 28.94
N ILE A 820 -17.52 15.06 28.72
CA ILE A 820 -16.48 15.74 29.49
C ILE A 820 -17.10 16.38 30.72
N LEU A 821 -16.50 16.11 31.88
CA LEU A 821 -16.86 16.66 33.18
C LEU A 821 -15.73 17.59 33.68
N ASN A 822 -15.97 18.91 33.67
CA ASN A 822 -14.96 19.92 34.00
C ASN A 822 -15.60 21.20 34.61
N GLN A 823 -14.87 22.33 34.62
CA GLN A 823 -15.37 23.63 35.11
C GLN A 823 -16.59 24.18 34.36
N GLU A 824 -16.84 23.70 33.13
CA GLU A 824 -18.02 24.09 32.37
C GLU A 824 -19.24 23.22 32.72
N THR A 825 -19.00 22.04 33.26
CA THR A 825 -20.06 21.21 33.85
C THR A 825 -20.64 21.93 35.05
N ILE A 826 -19.82 22.23 36.06
CA ILE A 826 -20.23 22.96 37.26
C ILE A 826 -19.20 24.03 37.56
N TRP A 827 -19.66 25.27 37.76
CA TRP A 827 -18.84 26.34 38.31
C TRP A 827 -18.78 26.22 39.83
N GLY A 828 -19.94 25.99 40.46
CA GLY A 828 -20.04 25.69 41.89
C GLY A 828 -19.34 26.73 42.77
N ILE A 829 -18.59 26.25 43.78
CA ILE A 829 -17.77 27.09 44.65
C ILE A 829 -16.43 27.55 44.03
N ALA A 830 -16.15 27.19 42.78
CA ALA A 830 -14.99 27.61 41.98
C ALA A 830 -13.70 27.90 42.79
N PRO A 831 -12.93 26.87 43.18
CA PRO A 831 -11.72 27.00 44.01
C PRO A 831 -10.69 27.99 43.46
N TRP A 832 -10.65 28.14 42.13
CA TRP A 832 -9.78 29.04 41.38
C TRP A 832 -10.14 30.53 41.51
N THR A 833 -11.24 30.90 42.18
CA THR A 833 -11.57 32.31 42.49
C THR A 833 -10.95 32.80 43.80
N GLY A 834 -9.99 32.06 44.36
CA GLY A 834 -9.19 32.47 45.53
C GLY A 834 -9.58 31.82 46.86
N ASN A 835 -10.66 31.03 46.93
CA ASN A 835 -11.03 30.31 48.15
C ASN A 835 -10.30 28.96 48.33
N GLY A 836 -9.75 28.39 47.26
CA GLY A 836 -8.94 27.16 47.31
C GLY A 836 -9.66 25.88 47.74
N ASN A 837 -11.00 25.89 47.85
CA ASN A 837 -11.78 24.76 48.40
C ASN A 837 -12.00 23.63 47.37
N TRP A 838 -10.93 22.97 46.97
CA TRP A 838 -10.97 21.86 46.01
C TRP A 838 -11.76 20.63 46.51
N ALA A 839 -11.82 20.41 47.83
CA ALA A 839 -12.58 19.29 48.40
C ALA A 839 -14.09 19.50 48.23
N GLY A 840 -14.61 20.70 48.57
CA GLY A 840 -16.02 21.02 48.39
C GLY A 840 -16.42 21.05 46.92
N TYR A 841 -15.53 21.51 46.03
CA TYR A 841 -15.78 21.46 44.59
C TYR A 841 -15.82 20.03 44.07
N ALA A 842 -14.92 19.16 44.52
CA ALA A 842 -14.93 17.74 44.18
C ALA A 842 -16.24 17.05 44.59
N ASP A 843 -16.82 17.41 45.75
CA ASP A 843 -18.13 16.91 46.17
C ASP A 843 -19.26 17.39 45.23
N GLN A 844 -19.25 18.67 44.82
CA GLN A 844 -20.25 19.20 43.88
C GLN A 844 -20.16 18.56 42.49
N LEU A 845 -18.94 18.41 41.95
CA LEU A 845 -18.73 17.75 40.66
C LEU A 845 -19.10 16.26 40.73
N ALA A 846 -18.83 15.59 41.85
CA ALA A 846 -19.20 14.20 42.06
C ALA A 846 -20.72 13.99 42.11
N ASP A 847 -21.48 14.93 42.70
CA ASP A 847 -22.93 14.88 42.69
C ASP A 847 -23.50 15.03 41.26
N ALA A 848 -23.01 16.01 40.49
CA ALA A 848 -23.38 16.17 39.09
C ALA A 848 -23.03 14.92 38.25
N ALA A 849 -21.82 14.39 38.44
CA ALA A 849 -21.36 13.18 37.76
C ALA A 849 -22.21 11.96 38.11
N ARG A 850 -22.60 11.79 39.38
CA ARG A 850 -23.50 10.73 39.84
C ARG A 850 -24.85 10.81 39.14
N GLN A 851 -25.44 12.01 39.10
CA GLN A 851 -26.74 12.21 38.47
C GLN A 851 -26.69 11.91 36.96
N MET A 852 -25.64 12.36 36.26
CA MET A 852 -25.41 12.02 34.84
C MET A 852 -25.18 10.51 34.64
N ALA A 853 -24.32 9.89 35.44
CA ALA A 853 -24.05 8.45 35.40
C ALA A 853 -25.32 7.62 35.62
N ARG A 854 -26.15 8.01 36.60
CA ARG A 854 -27.44 7.38 36.85
C ARG A 854 -28.38 7.51 35.67
N ARG A 855 -28.50 8.71 35.08
CA ARG A 855 -29.36 8.97 33.92
C ARG A 855 -29.00 8.10 32.71
N TYR A 856 -27.70 7.92 32.48
CA TYR A 856 -27.17 7.24 31.30
C TYR A 856 -26.69 5.80 31.55
N SER A 857 -26.86 5.28 32.77
CA SER A 857 -26.48 3.91 33.18
C SER A 857 -27.04 2.83 32.25
N GLN A 858 -28.24 3.05 31.69
CA GLN A 858 -28.88 2.17 30.73
C GLN A 858 -28.06 1.90 29.45
N TYR A 859 -27.10 2.77 29.11
CA TYR A 859 -26.22 2.60 27.96
C TYR A 859 -24.90 1.90 28.30
N GLY A 860 -24.60 1.68 29.59
CA GLY A 860 -23.39 1.00 30.06
C GLY A 860 -22.11 1.58 29.42
N ALA A 861 -21.34 0.71 28.76
CA ALA A 861 -20.11 1.08 28.06
C ALA A 861 -20.33 1.98 26.82
N GLY A 862 -21.58 2.21 26.42
CA GLY A 862 -21.96 3.16 25.37
C GLY A 862 -21.82 4.62 25.79
N VAL A 863 -21.70 4.93 27.08
CA VAL A 863 -21.41 6.28 27.59
C VAL A 863 -20.16 6.24 28.44
N ALA A 864 -19.19 7.08 28.10
CA ALA A 864 -17.93 7.26 28.82
C ALA A 864 -17.82 8.67 29.39
N TYR A 865 -16.97 8.85 30.40
CA TYR A 865 -16.75 10.12 31.08
C TYR A 865 -15.28 10.50 31.08
N GLN A 866 -14.95 11.67 30.53
CA GLN A 866 -13.62 12.26 30.65
C GLN A 866 -13.62 13.23 31.81
N ILE A 867 -12.81 12.97 32.85
CA ILE A 867 -12.75 13.85 34.01
C ILE A 867 -11.62 14.84 33.77
N TRP A 868 -12.05 16.06 33.50
CA TRP A 868 -11.32 17.22 33.03
C TRP A 868 -10.82 17.21 31.58
N ASN A 869 -10.68 18.41 31.05
CA ASN A 869 -10.14 18.69 29.73
C ASN A 869 -8.99 19.68 29.86
N GLU A 870 -7.78 19.33 29.42
CA GLU A 870 -6.59 20.19 29.46
C GLU A 870 -6.29 20.81 30.83
N GLY A 871 -6.61 20.10 31.93
CA GLY A 871 -6.44 20.60 33.30
C GLY A 871 -4.97 20.69 33.75
N ASP A 872 -4.06 20.13 32.96
CA ASP A 872 -2.62 20.14 33.13
C ASP A 872 -1.96 21.42 32.61
N LYS A 873 -2.67 22.21 31.80
CA LYS A 873 -2.11 23.37 31.10
C LYS A 873 -2.37 24.70 31.82
N ARG A 874 -1.31 25.34 32.32
CA ARG A 874 -1.39 26.70 32.88
C ARG A 874 -1.67 27.74 31.80
N ASN A 875 -2.30 28.86 32.19
CA ASN A 875 -2.63 29.98 31.31
C ASN A 875 -3.45 29.57 30.06
N ASN A 876 -4.27 28.53 30.19
CA ASN A 876 -5.13 28.06 29.11
C ASN A 876 -6.47 28.80 29.14
N PRO A 877 -6.84 29.56 28.10
CA PRO A 877 -8.16 30.21 28.07
C PRO A 877 -9.32 29.21 27.98
N ALA A 878 -9.07 27.98 27.53
CA ALA A 878 -10.09 26.94 27.37
C ALA A 878 -10.31 26.09 28.62
N SER A 879 -9.42 26.13 29.61
CA SER A 879 -9.53 25.28 30.80
C SER A 879 -8.90 25.87 32.04
N VAL A 880 -9.51 25.61 33.20
CA VAL A 880 -8.89 25.91 34.49
C VAL A 880 -7.82 24.87 34.77
N PHE A 881 -6.61 25.36 35.04
CA PHE A 881 -5.51 24.53 35.51
C PHE A 881 -5.80 23.98 36.91
N VAL A 882 -5.55 22.69 37.11
CA VAL A 882 -5.72 21.98 38.38
C VAL A 882 -4.38 21.41 38.79
N GLU A 883 -3.90 21.71 40.00
CA GLU A 883 -2.70 21.04 40.53
C GLU A 883 -2.94 19.52 40.70
N PRO A 884 -1.95 18.64 40.45
CA PRO A 884 -2.09 17.19 40.53
C PRO A 884 -2.75 16.68 41.84
N GLU A 885 -2.40 17.27 42.97
CA GLU A 885 -2.93 16.87 44.28
C GLU A 885 -4.41 17.27 44.46
N ASN A 886 -4.83 18.37 43.84
CA ASN A 886 -6.24 18.78 43.83
C ASN A 886 -7.04 17.97 42.82
N TYR A 887 -6.42 17.62 41.69
CA TYR A 887 -7.03 16.72 40.71
C TYR A 887 -7.23 15.32 41.27
N ALA A 888 -6.29 14.80 42.08
CA ALA A 888 -6.47 13.58 42.86
C ALA A 888 -7.71 13.63 43.78
N ARG A 889 -7.96 14.76 44.46
CA ARG A 889 -9.18 14.94 45.28
C ARG A 889 -10.45 14.86 44.44
N ILE A 890 -10.42 15.42 43.23
CA ILE A 890 -11.54 15.31 42.27
C ILE A 890 -11.76 13.83 41.90
N LEU A 891 -10.72 13.11 41.49
CA LEU A 891 -10.84 11.70 41.12
C LEU A 891 -11.35 10.83 42.27
N GLN A 892 -10.87 11.04 43.50
CA GLN A 892 -11.32 10.31 44.71
C GLN A 892 -12.83 10.43 44.97
N LYS A 893 -13.47 11.50 44.52
CA LYS A 893 -14.91 11.74 44.72
C LYS A 893 -15.73 11.38 43.48
N VAL A 894 -15.28 11.82 42.32
CA VAL A 894 -16.03 11.69 41.07
C VAL A 894 -16.02 10.25 40.55
N VAL A 895 -14.87 9.57 40.58
CA VAL A 895 -14.77 8.20 40.05
C VAL A 895 -15.71 7.23 40.79
N PRO A 896 -15.69 7.14 42.15
CA PRO A 896 -16.63 6.27 42.85
C PRO A 896 -18.10 6.66 42.63
N ALA A 897 -18.38 7.95 42.49
CA ALA A 897 -19.74 8.43 42.23
C ALA A 897 -20.28 7.97 40.88
N ILE A 898 -19.46 7.97 39.83
CA ILE A 898 -19.82 7.40 38.51
C ILE A 898 -19.94 5.89 38.62
N ARG A 899 -18.95 5.21 39.20
CA ARG A 899 -18.90 3.74 39.32
C ARG A 899 -20.08 3.16 40.08
N ALA A 900 -20.59 3.86 41.09
CA ALA A 900 -21.75 3.43 41.87
C ALA A 900 -23.04 3.35 41.04
N GLU A 901 -23.19 4.19 40.02
CA GLU A 901 -24.39 4.28 39.20
C GLU A 901 -24.22 3.60 37.83
N SER A 902 -23.01 3.64 37.26
CA SER A 902 -22.67 3.05 35.97
C SER A 902 -21.28 2.39 36.02
N PRO A 903 -21.16 1.17 36.57
CA PRO A 903 -19.87 0.50 36.74
C PRO A 903 -19.20 0.14 35.40
N GLN A 904 -19.97 0.06 34.31
CA GLN A 904 -19.49 -0.33 32.98
C GLN A 904 -19.03 0.86 32.10
N SER A 905 -19.33 2.11 32.49
CA SER A 905 -18.96 3.29 31.71
C SER A 905 -17.45 3.52 31.75
N PRO A 906 -16.74 3.66 30.62
CA PRO A 906 -15.32 4.02 30.65
C PRO A 906 -15.10 5.38 31.32
N ILE A 907 -14.06 5.49 32.15
CA ILE A 907 -13.64 6.75 32.79
C ILE A 907 -12.23 7.08 32.32
N ILE A 908 -12.09 8.26 31.71
CA ILE A 908 -10.87 8.74 31.08
C ILE A 908 -10.26 9.84 31.94
N PHE A 909 -8.99 9.70 32.27
CA PHE A 909 -8.20 10.70 32.98
C PHE A 909 -7.85 11.85 32.03
N ASN A 910 -8.45 13.01 32.29
CA ASN A 910 -8.14 14.28 31.67
C ASN A 910 -8.13 14.25 30.11
N GLY A 911 -7.76 15.37 29.49
CA GLY A 911 -7.33 15.46 28.10
C GLY A 911 -6.01 16.23 28.08
N MET A 912 -4.91 15.53 28.26
CA MET A 912 -3.61 16.14 28.61
C MET A 912 -3.02 16.91 27.43
N ALA A 913 -2.65 18.17 27.64
CA ALA A 913 -2.25 19.12 26.59
C ALA A 913 -0.89 19.79 26.81
N THR A 914 -0.09 19.37 27.80
CA THR A 914 1.22 19.97 28.09
C THR A 914 2.41 19.34 27.38
N GLY A 915 2.27 18.15 26.78
CA GLY A 915 3.39 17.36 26.23
C GLY A 915 3.65 16.08 27.02
N PRO A 916 4.41 15.11 26.48
CA PRO A 916 4.51 13.77 27.07
C PRO A 916 5.25 13.72 28.41
N GLU A 917 6.35 14.45 28.58
CA GLU A 917 7.12 14.48 29.82
C GLU A 917 6.34 15.16 30.95
N GLU A 918 5.75 16.33 30.69
CA GLU A 918 4.93 17.05 31.66
C GLU A 918 3.68 16.25 32.04
N THR A 919 3.08 15.55 31.06
CA THR A 919 1.95 14.65 31.31
C THR A 919 2.35 13.51 32.22
N VAL A 920 3.50 12.86 31.98
CA VAL A 920 4.00 11.80 32.86
C VAL A 920 4.24 12.32 34.27
N ALA A 921 4.88 13.49 34.42
CA ALA A 921 5.11 14.09 35.73
C ALA A 921 3.79 14.42 36.46
N TYR A 922 2.79 14.93 35.73
CA TYR A 922 1.46 15.22 36.25
C TYR A 922 0.75 13.94 36.72
N LEU A 923 0.79 12.88 35.89
CA LEU A 923 0.21 11.57 36.21
C LEU A 923 0.86 10.95 37.45
N GLN A 924 2.18 10.95 37.54
CA GLN A 924 2.92 10.39 38.68
C GLN A 924 2.60 11.12 39.98
N ARG A 925 2.53 12.45 39.96
CA ARG A 925 2.14 13.24 41.14
C ARG A 925 0.69 12.98 41.54
N THR A 926 -0.22 12.90 40.58
CA THR A 926 -1.62 12.56 40.85
C THR A 926 -1.72 11.15 41.44
N GLN A 927 -1.03 10.16 40.85
CA GLN A 927 -0.98 8.78 41.32
C GLN A 927 -0.45 8.69 42.75
N ALA A 928 0.62 9.42 43.06
CA ALA A 928 1.19 9.49 44.41
C ALA A 928 0.18 10.07 45.42
N ALA A 929 -0.52 11.15 45.06
CA ALA A 929 -1.55 11.75 45.91
C ALA A 929 -2.78 10.84 46.11
N LEU A 930 -3.04 9.92 45.17
CA LEU A 930 -4.08 8.88 45.27
C LEU A 930 -3.64 7.65 46.07
N GLY A 931 -2.36 7.52 46.42
CA GLY A 931 -1.81 6.33 47.08
C GLY A 931 -1.53 5.15 46.14
N GLY A 932 -1.39 5.39 44.82
CA GLY A 932 -0.82 4.44 43.87
C GLY A 932 -1.69 4.08 42.65
N ASN A 933 -3.02 4.16 42.72
CA ASN A 933 -3.90 3.86 41.58
C ASN A 933 -4.54 5.15 41.06
N LEU A 934 -4.52 5.37 39.74
CA LEU A 934 -5.15 6.52 39.08
C LEU A 934 -6.69 6.46 39.04
N LEU A 935 -7.28 5.31 39.40
CA LEU A 935 -8.74 5.06 39.49
C LEU A 935 -9.51 5.10 38.16
N VAL A 936 -8.83 5.33 37.04
CA VAL A 936 -9.40 5.47 35.70
C VAL A 936 -9.08 4.27 34.79
N ASP A 937 -9.78 4.15 33.68
CA ASP A 937 -9.59 3.06 32.72
C ASP A 937 -8.57 3.41 31.62
N ALA A 938 -8.38 4.70 31.34
CA ALA A 938 -7.44 5.20 30.34
C ALA A 938 -7.04 6.66 30.60
N VAL A 939 -5.99 7.14 29.93
CA VAL A 939 -5.58 8.56 29.95
C VAL A 939 -5.90 9.22 28.61
N GLY A 940 -6.59 10.35 28.64
CA GLY A 940 -6.84 11.17 27.47
C GLY A 940 -5.65 12.09 27.17
N ILE A 941 -5.23 12.18 25.91
CA ILE A 941 -4.14 13.04 25.45
C ILE A 941 -4.55 13.87 24.23
N HIS A 942 -4.02 15.09 24.15
CA HIS A 942 -4.28 16.09 23.11
C HIS A 942 -2.99 16.51 22.37
N PRO A 943 -2.46 15.66 21.48
CA PRO A 943 -1.25 15.97 20.72
C PRO A 943 -1.51 16.97 19.58
N TYR A 944 -1.80 18.23 19.91
CA TYR A 944 -2.04 19.30 18.94
C TYR A 944 -0.76 19.84 18.29
N THR A 945 -0.86 20.17 17.00
CA THR A 945 0.11 20.98 16.24
C THR A 945 -0.35 22.44 16.24
N ARG A 946 0.11 23.28 17.18
CA ARG A 946 -0.17 24.73 17.10
C ARG A 946 0.83 25.37 16.13
N TRP A 947 0.32 26.01 15.07
CA TRP A 947 0.98 26.80 14.00
C TRP A 947 1.45 26.00 12.77
N ALA A 948 0.57 25.91 11.77
CA ALA A 948 0.88 25.42 10.44
C ALA A 948 1.42 26.57 9.57
N THR A 949 2.71 26.54 9.19
CA THR A 949 3.28 27.49 8.22
C THR A 949 4.17 26.81 7.16
N LYS A 950 3.66 25.74 6.53
CA LYS A 950 4.16 24.95 5.35
C LYS A 950 5.03 23.72 5.65
N ALA A 951 5.14 22.73 4.76
CA ALA A 951 4.11 21.98 4.01
C ALA A 951 4.27 20.50 4.46
N PRO A 952 3.54 20.07 5.50
CA PRO A 952 3.54 20.91 6.72
C PRO A 952 3.28 20.24 8.07
N PHE A 953 3.93 19.16 8.51
CA PHE A 953 3.82 18.82 9.95
C PHE A 953 5.21 18.69 10.55
N ASP A 954 5.81 19.84 10.87
CA ASP A 954 7.03 19.92 11.68
C ASP A 954 6.74 19.39 13.10
N TRP A 955 6.87 18.08 13.26
CA TRP A 955 6.80 17.34 14.52
C TRP A 955 8.09 17.48 15.37
N GLY A 956 8.84 18.57 15.23
CA GLY A 956 10.16 18.72 15.86
C GLY A 956 10.25 19.83 16.91
N SER A 957 9.47 20.90 16.81
CA SER A 957 9.80 22.12 17.57
C SER A 957 9.33 22.17 19.03
N LYS A 958 8.31 21.37 19.42
CA LYS A 958 7.74 21.44 20.79
C LYS A 958 7.60 20.14 21.57
N TYR A 959 7.19 19.02 20.95
CA TYR A 959 6.85 17.78 21.69
C TYR A 959 7.35 16.46 21.06
N GLY A 960 8.14 16.52 19.97
CA GLY A 960 8.55 15.34 19.21
C GLY A 960 7.42 14.69 18.40
N THR A 961 7.67 13.50 17.83
CA THR A 961 6.67 12.76 17.03
C THR A 961 5.62 12.06 17.91
N LEU A 962 4.49 11.65 17.32
CA LEU A 962 3.51 10.81 18.03
C LEU A 962 4.14 9.52 18.58
N ALA A 963 5.04 8.89 17.81
CA ALA A 963 5.76 7.70 18.24
C ALA A 963 6.65 7.97 19.47
N ASP A 964 7.37 9.11 19.50
CA ASP A 964 8.17 9.53 20.66
C ASP A 964 7.30 9.73 21.90
N ALA A 965 6.17 10.43 21.74
CA ALA A 965 5.23 10.68 22.81
C ALA A 965 4.66 9.37 23.38
N PHE A 966 4.22 8.45 22.51
CA PHE A 966 3.71 7.15 22.92
C PHE A 966 4.77 6.31 23.64
N ALA A 967 6.04 6.37 23.21
CA ALA A 967 7.13 5.67 23.89
C ALA A 967 7.34 6.19 25.32
N ILE A 968 7.29 7.51 25.53
CA ILE A 968 7.40 8.14 26.86
C ILE A 968 6.24 7.71 27.77
N TYR A 969 5.01 7.71 27.26
CA TYR A 969 3.86 7.23 28.01
C TYR A 969 3.95 5.74 28.34
N LYS A 970 4.33 4.91 27.36
CA LYS A 970 4.48 3.45 27.54
C LYS A 970 5.52 3.13 28.60
N GLN A 971 6.61 3.88 28.61
CA GLN A 971 7.67 3.70 29.61
C GLN A 971 7.16 3.99 31.02
N ALA A 972 6.43 5.10 31.19
CA ALA A 972 5.95 5.52 32.51
C ALA A 972 4.76 4.69 33.00
N PHE A 973 3.87 4.30 32.09
CA PHE A 973 2.61 3.61 32.37
C PHE A 973 2.34 2.49 31.33
N PRO A 974 3.08 1.37 31.37
CA PRO A 974 3.08 0.34 30.31
C PRO A 974 1.74 -0.35 30.09
N ASN A 975 0.93 -0.42 31.14
CA ASN A 975 -0.35 -1.13 31.14
C ASN A 975 -1.56 -0.18 31.07
N LEU A 976 -1.33 1.14 30.99
CA LEU A 976 -2.41 2.12 31.00
C LEU A 976 -2.78 2.48 29.55
N PRO A 977 -4.00 2.16 29.10
CA PRO A 977 -4.44 2.55 27.76
C PRO A 977 -4.44 4.07 27.59
N LEU A 978 -4.07 4.53 26.40
CA LEU A 978 -4.13 5.94 26.01
C LEU A 978 -5.30 6.16 25.06
N TRP A 979 -6.05 7.22 25.26
CA TRP A 979 -7.06 7.68 24.32
C TRP A 979 -6.59 9.01 23.74
N ILE A 980 -6.49 9.11 22.42
CA ILE A 980 -6.39 10.42 21.79
C ILE A 980 -7.80 11.00 21.79
N THR A 981 -8.09 11.84 22.77
CA THR A 981 -9.43 12.42 22.96
C THR A 981 -9.62 13.69 22.14
N GLU A 982 -8.54 14.31 21.68
CA GLU A 982 -8.55 15.36 20.66
C GLU A 982 -7.27 15.32 19.83
N ILE A 983 -7.37 15.34 18.50
CA ILE A 983 -6.27 15.62 17.57
C ILE A 983 -6.79 16.29 16.31
N GLY A 984 -6.04 17.23 15.73
CA GLY A 984 -6.43 17.93 14.52
C GLY A 984 -5.71 19.26 14.38
N VAL A 985 -6.23 20.12 13.50
CA VAL A 985 -5.69 21.47 13.25
C VAL A 985 -6.70 22.51 13.73
N ALA A 986 -6.31 23.37 14.66
CA ALA A 986 -7.18 24.39 15.24
C ALA A 986 -6.50 25.76 15.30
N ASP A 987 -7.21 26.79 14.84
CA ASP A 987 -6.73 28.18 14.81
C ASP A 987 -7.86 29.13 15.22
N ASP A 988 -7.52 30.21 15.93
CA ASP A 988 -8.52 31.22 16.27
C ASP A 988 -8.96 32.04 15.04
N ASN A 989 -8.16 32.01 13.97
CA ASN A 989 -8.46 32.56 12.65
C ASN A 989 -9.02 31.50 11.69
N GLU A 990 -9.69 31.96 10.63
CA GLU A 990 -10.22 31.07 9.59
C GLU A 990 -9.09 30.30 8.88
N ILE A 991 -9.26 28.98 8.77
CA ILE A 991 -8.37 28.12 8.00
C ILE A 991 -8.91 28.06 6.56
N GLY A 992 -8.17 28.64 5.63
CA GLY A 992 -8.57 28.75 4.22
C GLY A 992 -8.38 27.45 3.41
N PRO A 993 -9.04 27.33 2.23
CA PRO A 993 -9.01 26.14 1.38
C PRO A 993 -7.63 25.67 0.93
N GLN A 994 -6.65 26.57 0.88
CA GLN A 994 -5.27 26.26 0.51
C GLN A 994 -4.56 25.28 1.46
N TRP A 995 -5.14 24.99 2.63
CA TRP A 995 -4.61 24.04 3.60
C TRP A 995 -5.43 22.74 3.71
N TYR A 996 -6.54 22.65 2.98
CA TYR A 996 -7.50 21.56 3.19
C TYR A 996 -6.97 20.21 2.74
N ARG A 997 -6.14 20.19 1.69
CA ARG A 997 -5.50 18.96 1.21
C ARG A 997 -4.57 18.40 2.29
N GLU A 998 -3.70 19.23 2.82
CA GLU A 998 -2.74 18.87 3.84
C GLU A 998 -3.42 18.42 5.13
N ILE A 999 -4.53 19.06 5.52
CA ILE A 999 -5.33 18.64 6.67
C ILE A 999 -6.00 17.27 6.41
N GLY A 1000 -6.47 17.03 5.19
CA GLY A 1000 -7.03 15.73 4.78
C GLY A 1000 -5.98 14.62 4.84
N ASP A 1001 -4.78 14.88 4.30
CA ASP A 1001 -3.65 13.94 4.31
C ASP A 1001 -3.19 13.66 5.75
N TYR A 1002 -3.11 14.71 6.58
CA TYR A 1002 -2.78 14.60 8.01
C TYR A 1002 -3.75 13.69 8.75
N MET A 1003 -5.05 13.89 8.51
CA MET A 1003 -6.07 13.05 9.11
C MET A 1003 -5.84 11.59 8.72
N ALA A 1004 -5.67 11.30 7.42
CA ALA A 1004 -5.43 9.95 6.95
C ALA A 1004 -4.18 9.32 7.59
N ASP A 1005 -3.09 10.08 7.68
CA ASP A 1005 -1.82 9.62 8.23
C ASP A 1005 -1.88 9.32 9.72
N VAL A 1006 -2.55 10.15 10.52
CA VAL A 1006 -2.76 9.88 11.95
C VAL A 1006 -3.47 8.56 12.15
N TYR A 1007 -4.61 8.38 11.48
CA TYR A 1007 -5.44 7.19 11.66
C TYR A 1007 -4.71 5.93 11.19
N ARG A 1008 -4.02 6.00 10.04
CA ARG A 1008 -3.20 4.88 9.52
C ARG A 1008 -2.04 4.54 10.46
N HIS A 1009 -1.29 5.55 10.89
CA HIS A 1009 -0.13 5.36 11.76
C HIS A 1009 -0.52 4.72 13.09
N VAL A 1010 -1.58 5.20 13.74
CA VAL A 1010 -2.05 4.61 15.00
C VAL A 1010 -2.59 3.20 14.79
N GLN A 1011 -3.42 2.98 13.76
CA GLN A 1011 -4.00 1.67 13.44
C GLN A 1011 -2.91 0.61 13.21
N GLU A 1012 -1.89 0.93 12.41
CA GLU A 1012 -0.84 -0.02 12.04
C GLU A 1012 0.14 -0.30 13.18
N ARG A 1013 0.52 0.74 13.96
CA ARG A 1013 1.70 0.65 14.84
C ARG A 1013 1.41 0.79 16.32
N HIS A 1014 0.30 1.43 16.70
CA HIS A 1014 0.06 1.84 18.08
C HIS A 1014 -1.32 1.46 18.63
N ARG A 1015 -2.19 0.77 17.87
CA ARG A 1015 -3.58 0.46 18.25
C ARG A 1015 -3.73 -0.26 19.60
N ALA A 1016 -2.75 -1.07 19.99
CA ALA A 1016 -2.78 -1.80 21.25
C ALA A 1016 -2.61 -0.86 22.45
N GLN A 1017 -1.81 0.20 22.27
CA GLN A 1017 -1.56 1.22 23.28
C GLN A 1017 -2.58 2.37 23.19
N VAL A 1018 -3.03 2.70 21.98
CA VAL A 1018 -3.95 3.79 21.67
C VAL A 1018 -5.20 3.22 20.95
N PRO A 1019 -6.15 2.62 21.68
CA PRO A 1019 -7.31 1.98 21.07
C PRO A 1019 -8.38 2.96 20.55
N VAL A 1020 -8.31 4.25 20.90
CA VAL A 1020 -9.31 5.26 20.53
C VAL A 1020 -8.63 6.54 20.03
N VAL A 1021 -9.08 7.04 18.87
CA VAL A 1021 -8.67 8.34 18.30
C VAL A 1021 -9.91 9.16 17.95
N ILE A 1022 -9.98 10.37 18.49
CA ILE A 1022 -11.08 11.32 18.28
C ILE A 1022 -10.53 12.59 17.62
N TRP A 1023 -11.02 12.88 16.41
CA TRP A 1023 -10.65 14.07 15.67
C TRP A 1023 -11.31 15.33 16.25
N PHE A 1024 -10.56 16.42 16.32
CA PHE A 1024 -11.02 17.70 16.85
C PHE A 1024 -11.73 18.53 15.78
N GLY A 1025 -13.06 18.61 15.91
CA GLY A 1025 -13.90 19.64 15.31
C GLY A 1025 -14.75 19.13 14.15
N TRP A 1026 -16.05 18.89 14.41
CA TRP A 1026 -16.98 18.66 13.31
C TRP A 1026 -17.17 19.91 12.44
N SER A 1027 -17.34 21.07 13.07
CA SER A 1027 -17.62 22.34 12.37
C SER A 1027 -16.72 23.48 12.81
N ASP A 1028 -16.60 24.52 11.98
CA ASP A 1028 -15.79 25.72 12.27
C ASP A 1028 -16.23 26.57 13.47
N TRP A 1029 -17.37 26.25 14.09
CA TRP A 1029 -17.69 26.77 15.43
C TRP A 1029 -16.71 26.28 16.51
N MET A 1030 -15.91 25.25 16.22
CA MET A 1030 -14.91 24.67 17.11
C MET A 1030 -13.52 25.15 16.73
N ARG A 1031 -13.23 26.44 16.96
CA ARG A 1031 -11.93 27.09 16.65
C ARG A 1031 -11.47 26.86 15.20
N ASN A 1032 -12.40 27.07 14.25
CA ASN A 1032 -12.17 26.95 12.79
C ASN A 1032 -11.53 25.62 12.33
N ALA A 1033 -11.64 24.57 13.16
CA ALA A 1033 -11.07 23.25 12.96
C ALA A 1033 -12.02 22.28 12.23
N GLY A 1034 -13.14 22.76 11.71
CA GLY A 1034 -14.24 21.92 11.27
C GLY A 1034 -13.91 21.08 10.05
N VAL A 1035 -14.45 19.85 10.02
CA VAL A 1035 -14.66 19.07 8.78
C VAL A 1035 -15.71 19.75 7.87
N VAL A 1036 -16.64 20.49 8.46
CA VAL A 1036 -17.59 21.37 7.79
C VAL A 1036 -17.42 22.83 8.21
N ARG A 1037 -17.88 23.76 7.38
CA ARG A 1037 -17.94 25.20 7.72
C ARG A 1037 -19.07 25.47 8.71
N ARG A 1038 -19.15 26.71 9.21
CA ARG A 1038 -20.19 27.15 10.18
C ARG A 1038 -21.62 27.01 9.64
N ASP A 1039 -21.79 27.10 8.33
CA ASP A 1039 -23.06 26.92 7.62
C ASP A 1039 -23.40 25.45 7.35
N GLY A 1040 -22.52 24.50 7.71
CA GLY A 1040 -22.68 23.07 7.45
C GLY A 1040 -22.16 22.61 6.09
N SER A 1041 -21.64 23.50 5.25
CA SER A 1041 -21.04 23.11 3.97
C SER A 1041 -19.77 22.30 4.18
N ARG A 1042 -19.60 21.24 3.38
CA ARG A 1042 -18.46 20.34 3.44
C ARG A 1042 -17.20 21.05 2.96
N LYS A 1043 -16.07 20.84 3.64
CA LYS A 1043 -14.77 21.32 3.18
C LYS A 1043 -14.15 20.29 2.25
N ASP A 1044 -13.73 20.72 1.07
CA ASP A 1044 -13.03 19.88 0.10
C ASP A 1044 -11.79 19.26 0.73
N HIS A 1045 -11.37 18.08 0.27
CA HIS A 1045 -10.26 17.27 0.80
C HIS A 1045 -10.39 16.79 2.26
N ILE A 1046 -10.79 17.63 3.22
CA ILE A 1046 -11.00 17.26 4.62
C ILE A 1046 -12.20 16.33 4.77
N TYR A 1047 -13.35 16.67 4.15
CA TYR A 1047 -14.56 15.84 4.25
C TYR A 1047 -14.40 14.47 3.57
N PRO A 1048 -13.81 14.35 2.36
CA PRO A 1048 -13.45 13.05 1.79
C PRO A 1048 -12.51 12.22 2.67
N ALA A 1049 -11.44 12.82 3.22
CA ALA A 1049 -10.53 12.10 4.12
C ALA A 1049 -11.25 11.61 5.39
N PHE A 1050 -12.09 12.45 5.98
CA PHE A 1050 -12.97 12.05 7.08
C PHE A 1050 -13.87 10.88 6.72
N ARG A 1051 -14.43 10.86 5.50
CA ARG A 1051 -15.25 9.73 5.04
C ARG A 1051 -14.45 8.43 4.98
N LEU A 1052 -13.18 8.46 4.56
CA LEU A 1052 -12.33 7.27 4.57
C LEU A 1052 -12.11 6.74 5.99
N VAL A 1053 -11.82 7.64 6.95
CA VAL A 1053 -11.72 7.30 8.38
C VAL A 1053 -13.02 6.67 8.89
N ARG A 1054 -14.16 7.33 8.63
CA ARG A 1054 -15.48 6.90 9.09
C ARG A 1054 -15.89 5.57 8.49
N ASN A 1055 -15.65 5.38 7.19
CA ASN A 1055 -16.00 4.16 6.47
C ASN A 1055 -15.00 3.01 6.71
N ARG A 1056 -13.84 3.31 7.31
CA ARG A 1056 -12.74 2.36 7.54
C ARG A 1056 -12.09 1.88 6.23
N GLU A 1057 -11.86 2.83 5.35
CA GLU A 1057 -11.28 2.63 4.01
C GLU A 1057 -9.81 3.11 3.96
N LEU A 1058 -9.16 3.35 5.12
CA LEU A 1058 -7.78 3.84 5.26
C LEU A 1058 -6.75 2.76 5.57
#